data_AF-A0A7V1ICZ3-F1
#
_entry.id   AF-A0A7V1ICZ3-F1
#
_cell.length_a   1.000
_cell.length_b   1.000
_cell.length_c   1.000
_cell.angle_alpha   90.00
_cell.angle_beta   90.00
_cell.angle_gamma   90.00
#
_symmetry.space_group_name_H-M   'P 1'
#
loop_
_entity.id
_entity.type
_entity.pdbx_description
1 polymer ?
#
loop_
_entity_poly.entity_id
_entity_poly.type
_entity_poly.pdbx_seq_one_letter_code
_entity_poly.pdbx_strand_id
1 'polypeptide(L)'
;MAVERAFRDPGLLPLLLILLLLALPGPGRAQVTEQGSLRGFILGPEPNTAYDNWISHTVEGLAVIGGYNDYIPNPLDPQTNGFGNFLYIPESQTDSARALWHDIFTAFFAGDLEGAQGLIDTAGINYDVVELTDSAAGRTFWLLRERLDSLFIDPGWYGGPDDDVIGSFDRGWGLFVYNPEATHPEVVVQCPHPNDDFISVPLAVELFLEADLGALEIHGTGREVYWSGGSYRNSRSLCDPSRNPNLPFQFFAESFVSNARAEGLSDLSIQIHSYDSAEHHGHASVQISCGQEDGYPNRPSRDLSSAGLDWVNFTPTFPVPAGYAVLGQAAVRISDYYQVWHAPGFVHLASGTVISTDVDLPGYSGSNQMMTASEGRNPLVSFDSYLHAEFDELPDAIAAAGYNEYELYSNGPLPPTQTNWEAMLRYYEASIDALTAYFDDIADNPDTTAPTVPELQADYASDRFVDLSWTASDDPNFAGYEIRMTPAVIPAPPPVYWSIEDDTTLVGARTLSTRSYGLHPGQVHMVSIRAFDFAGNVSPFSPPVTVVALDTTLPELQHLGIVSRYPLHAWPPYLRFLVRSREPLREVLVRLHPPTGPEETASFLPLDPWEPDEWIPFGGHFPATAQENWEGQVARYWLEVEEESLEPHLVTIPSFDGYPLTL
;
A
#
# COMPACT_ATOMS: atom_id res chain seq x y z
N MET A 1 32.27 0.00 -53.28
CA MET A 1 33.55 -0.62 -53.72
C MET A 1 33.77 -2.04 -53.18
N ALA A 2 33.41 -2.38 -51.93
CA ALA A 2 33.55 -3.77 -51.43
C ALA A 2 32.49 -4.75 -52.01
N VAL A 3 31.27 -4.26 -52.27
CA VAL A 3 30.15 -5.06 -52.82
C VAL A 3 30.37 -5.48 -54.28
N GLU A 4 31.03 -4.64 -55.09
CA GLU A 4 31.33 -4.97 -56.50
C GLU A 4 32.43 -6.04 -56.67
N ARG A 5 33.29 -6.24 -55.67
CA ARG A 5 34.31 -7.31 -55.71
C ARG A 5 33.74 -8.70 -55.43
N ALA A 6 32.64 -8.80 -54.68
CA ALA A 6 32.03 -10.08 -54.33
C ALA A 6 31.35 -10.79 -55.52
N PHE A 7 30.86 -10.04 -56.53
CA PHE A 7 30.15 -10.60 -57.67
C PHE A 7 31.03 -11.25 -58.76
N ARG A 8 32.36 -11.21 -58.62
CA ARG A 8 33.30 -11.75 -59.63
C ARG A 8 34.07 -12.99 -59.20
N ASP A 9 33.85 -13.48 -57.99
CA ASP A 9 34.53 -14.66 -57.46
C ASP A 9 33.52 -15.79 -57.18
N PRO A 10 33.52 -16.88 -57.98
CA PRO A 10 32.53 -17.96 -57.84
C PRO A 10 32.64 -18.74 -56.52
N GLY A 11 33.69 -18.55 -55.72
CA GLY A 11 33.82 -19.12 -54.37
C GLY A 11 33.21 -18.27 -53.25
N LEU A 12 32.95 -16.98 -53.47
CA LEU A 12 32.41 -16.06 -52.46
C LEU A 12 30.88 -15.94 -52.51
N LEU A 13 30.26 -16.24 -53.64
CA LEU A 13 28.80 -16.20 -53.81
C LEU A 13 28.05 -17.17 -52.86
N PRO A 14 28.50 -18.44 -52.65
CA PRO A 14 27.87 -19.34 -51.68
C PRO A 14 28.02 -18.84 -50.24
N LEU A 15 29.17 -18.24 -49.90
CA LEU A 15 29.44 -17.72 -48.56
C LEU A 15 28.59 -16.48 -48.24
N LEU A 16 28.39 -15.60 -49.24
CA LEU A 16 27.51 -14.44 -49.12
C LEU A 16 26.03 -14.83 -49.09
N LEU A 17 25.63 -15.89 -49.81
CA LEU A 17 24.28 -16.47 -49.73
C LEU A 17 24.02 -17.13 -48.38
N ILE A 18 25.01 -17.83 -47.80
CA ILE A 18 24.91 -18.40 -46.45
C ILE A 18 24.85 -17.30 -45.39
N LEU A 19 25.66 -16.23 -45.51
CA LEU A 19 25.59 -15.07 -44.62
C LEU A 19 24.29 -14.27 -44.78
N LEU A 20 23.71 -14.19 -45.98
CA LEU A 20 22.37 -13.62 -46.18
C LEU A 20 21.26 -14.53 -45.64
N LEU A 21 21.37 -15.85 -45.79
CA LEU A 21 20.42 -16.83 -45.24
C LEU A 21 20.47 -16.92 -43.71
N LEU A 22 21.63 -16.62 -43.09
CA LEU A 22 21.79 -16.49 -41.64
C LEU A 22 21.43 -15.10 -41.09
N ALA A 23 21.28 -14.10 -41.97
CA ALA A 23 20.88 -12.72 -41.61
C ALA A 23 19.42 -12.40 -41.96
N LEU A 24 18.71 -13.34 -42.60
CA LEU A 24 17.25 -13.29 -42.68
C LEU A 24 16.73 -13.80 -41.32
N PRO A 25 15.94 -13.01 -40.57
CA PRO A 25 15.12 -13.61 -39.52
C PRO A 25 14.37 -14.77 -40.18
N GLY A 26 14.39 -15.95 -39.55
CA GLY A 26 13.53 -17.05 -40.00
C GLY A 26 12.10 -16.53 -40.12
N PRO A 27 11.23 -17.14 -40.96
CA PRO A 27 9.84 -16.76 -40.94
C PRO A 27 9.33 -16.96 -39.50
N GLY A 28 9.09 -15.85 -38.81
CA GLY A 28 8.41 -15.87 -37.51
C GLY A 28 7.09 -16.62 -37.72
N ARG A 29 6.76 -17.47 -36.78
CA ARG A 29 5.43 -18.07 -36.72
C ARG A 29 4.44 -16.91 -36.48
N ALA A 30 3.29 -17.00 -37.13
CA ALA A 30 2.18 -16.13 -36.78
C ALA A 30 1.68 -16.52 -35.39
N GLN A 31 1.05 -15.56 -34.70
CA GLN A 31 0.18 -15.82 -33.56
C GLN A 31 -0.86 -16.88 -33.92
N VAL A 32 -1.28 -17.66 -32.93
CA VAL A 32 -2.29 -18.71 -33.07
C VAL A 32 -3.66 -18.10 -32.83
N THR A 33 -4.67 -18.49 -33.61
CA THR A 33 -6.07 -18.16 -33.32
C THR A 33 -6.82 -19.44 -33.01
N GLU A 34 -7.56 -19.44 -31.91
CA GLU A 34 -8.33 -20.59 -31.42
C GLU A 34 -9.76 -20.17 -31.07
N GLN A 35 -10.68 -21.13 -31.05
CA GLN A 35 -12.07 -20.92 -30.65
C GLN A 35 -12.47 -22.02 -29.68
N GLY A 36 -12.69 -21.70 -28.41
CA GLY A 36 -12.94 -22.66 -27.34
C GLY A 36 -13.40 -21.96 -26.07
N SER A 37 -13.47 -22.63 -24.94
CA SER A 37 -13.65 -22.01 -23.62
C SER A 37 -12.30 -21.86 -22.94
N LEU A 38 -12.00 -20.69 -22.37
CA LEU A 38 -10.85 -20.43 -21.51
C LEU A 38 -10.93 -21.29 -20.24
N ARG A 39 -12.12 -21.38 -19.63
CA ARG A 39 -12.37 -22.28 -18.49
C ARG A 39 -12.07 -23.73 -18.88
N GLY A 40 -12.56 -24.16 -20.05
CA GLY A 40 -12.23 -25.48 -20.61
C GLY A 40 -10.73 -25.65 -20.81
N PHE A 41 -10.07 -24.73 -21.50
CA PHE A 41 -8.62 -24.78 -21.73
C PHE A 41 -7.79 -24.91 -20.44
N ILE A 42 -8.16 -24.19 -19.37
CA ILE A 42 -7.41 -24.21 -18.11
C ILE A 42 -7.74 -25.42 -17.25
N LEU A 43 -9.04 -25.74 -17.12
CA LEU A 43 -9.58 -26.66 -16.10
C LEU A 43 -10.30 -27.86 -16.71
N GLY A 44 -10.16 -28.19 -17.99
CA GLY A 44 -10.86 -29.36 -18.52
C GLY A 44 -10.65 -29.63 -20.01
N PRO A 45 -11.54 -30.42 -20.63
CA PRO A 45 -11.43 -30.72 -22.05
C PRO A 45 -11.86 -29.52 -22.90
N GLU A 46 -11.05 -29.16 -23.89
CA GLU A 46 -11.33 -28.16 -24.91
C GLU A 46 -10.66 -28.59 -26.24
N PRO A 47 -11.34 -29.42 -27.05
CA PRO A 47 -10.73 -30.06 -28.22
C PRO A 47 -10.36 -29.11 -29.36
N ASN A 48 -10.72 -27.82 -29.26
CA ASN A 48 -10.44 -26.81 -30.27
C ASN A 48 -9.20 -25.97 -29.96
N THR A 49 -8.52 -26.22 -28.84
CA THR A 49 -7.22 -25.64 -28.51
C THR A 49 -6.11 -26.65 -28.80
N ALA A 50 -4.86 -26.19 -28.92
CA ALA A 50 -3.72 -27.08 -29.25
C ALA A 50 -3.50 -28.21 -28.22
N TYR A 51 -3.85 -27.94 -26.97
CA TYR A 51 -4.02 -28.86 -25.85
C TYR A 51 -5.04 -28.23 -24.89
N ASP A 52 -5.51 -28.99 -23.92
CA ASP A 52 -6.51 -28.58 -22.95
C ASP A 52 -6.12 -29.02 -21.52
N ASN A 53 -6.96 -28.74 -20.54
CA ASN A 53 -6.73 -29.01 -19.13
C ASN A 53 -5.34 -28.56 -18.64
N TRP A 54 -4.97 -27.31 -18.95
CA TRP A 54 -3.64 -26.73 -18.70
C TRP A 54 -3.12 -27.00 -17.29
N ILE A 55 -3.98 -26.96 -16.26
CA ILE A 55 -3.60 -27.19 -14.87
C ILE A 55 -2.96 -28.57 -14.63
N SER A 56 -3.46 -29.59 -15.32
CA SER A 56 -2.93 -30.96 -15.23
C SER A 56 -1.54 -31.14 -15.86
N HIS A 57 -1.07 -30.13 -16.60
CA HIS A 57 0.25 -30.15 -17.25
C HIS A 57 1.32 -29.38 -16.47
N THR A 58 0.96 -28.80 -15.33
CA THR A 58 1.91 -28.06 -14.47
C THR A 58 3.08 -28.93 -14.03
N VAL A 59 4.23 -28.29 -13.81
CA VAL A 59 5.47 -29.02 -13.48
C VAL A 59 5.45 -29.43 -12.02
N GLU A 60 5.61 -30.73 -11.78
CA GLU A 60 5.44 -31.33 -10.46
C GLU A 60 6.77 -31.56 -9.75
N GLY A 61 6.72 -31.48 -8.42
CA GLY A 61 7.87 -31.72 -7.57
C GLY A 61 7.46 -32.17 -6.17
N LEU A 62 8.19 -33.15 -5.65
CA LEU A 62 8.05 -33.61 -4.27
C LEU A 62 9.33 -33.31 -3.49
N ALA A 63 9.19 -32.61 -2.36
CA ALA A 63 10.25 -32.52 -1.37
C ALA A 63 10.50 -33.90 -0.72
N VAL A 64 11.58 -34.58 -1.15
CA VAL A 64 11.95 -35.99 -0.84
C VAL A 64 12.04 -36.35 0.66
N ILE A 65 12.01 -35.38 1.58
CA ILE A 65 11.96 -35.64 3.03
C ILE A 65 10.80 -34.83 3.65
N GLY A 66 9.75 -35.52 4.07
CA GLY A 66 8.88 -35.06 5.16
C GLY A 66 7.38 -34.92 4.86
N GLY A 67 6.95 -34.83 3.61
CA GLY A 67 5.57 -34.42 3.31
C GLY A 67 5.34 -32.99 3.84
N TYR A 68 6.15 -32.05 3.35
CA TYR A 68 6.18 -30.67 3.88
C TYR A 68 4.94 -29.86 3.47
N ASN A 69 4.34 -30.17 2.32
CA ASN A 69 3.05 -29.63 1.91
C ASN A 69 2.09 -30.78 1.70
N ASP A 70 0.81 -30.43 1.87
CA ASP A 70 -0.29 -31.18 1.34
C ASP A 70 -0.54 -30.79 -0.11
N TYR A 71 -1.04 -31.76 -0.86
CA TYR A 71 -1.40 -31.64 -2.26
C TYR A 71 -2.79 -32.26 -2.40
N ILE A 72 -3.46 -32.02 -3.52
CA ILE A 72 -4.72 -32.70 -3.83
C ILE A 72 -4.55 -34.23 -3.63
N PRO A 73 -5.56 -34.94 -3.09
CA PRO A 73 -5.40 -36.34 -2.74
C PRO A 73 -4.84 -37.20 -3.87
N ASN A 74 -3.76 -37.95 -3.58
CA ASN A 74 -3.04 -38.77 -4.56
C ASN A 74 -3.90 -39.62 -5.52
N PRO A 75 -5.06 -40.20 -5.12
CA PRO A 75 -5.89 -40.95 -6.06
C PRO A 75 -6.62 -40.08 -7.12
N LEU A 76 -6.47 -38.76 -7.06
CA LEU A 76 -6.99 -37.79 -8.02
C LEU A 76 -5.87 -37.26 -8.92
N ASP A 77 -4.77 -36.82 -8.32
CA ASP A 77 -3.64 -36.26 -9.07
C ASP A 77 -2.35 -36.43 -8.24
N PRO A 78 -1.63 -37.54 -8.42
CA PRO A 78 -0.45 -37.83 -7.62
C PRO A 78 0.74 -37.00 -8.09
N GLN A 79 1.22 -36.09 -7.24
CA GLN A 79 2.42 -35.32 -7.56
C GLN A 79 3.66 -36.22 -7.75
N THR A 80 4.36 -36.06 -8.88
CA THR A 80 5.53 -36.86 -9.25
C THR A 80 6.79 -36.02 -9.51
N ASN A 81 7.93 -36.52 -9.03
CA ASN A 81 9.21 -35.92 -9.41
C ASN A 81 9.55 -36.28 -10.87
N GLY A 82 9.61 -35.27 -11.74
CA GLY A 82 10.06 -35.42 -13.13
C GLY A 82 8.96 -35.35 -14.18
N PHE A 83 7.72 -35.02 -13.80
CA PHE A 83 6.71 -34.56 -14.75
C PHE A 83 6.91 -33.06 -15.01
N GLY A 84 7.50 -32.76 -16.18
CA GLY A 84 7.94 -31.42 -16.55
C GLY A 84 9.36 -31.06 -16.10
N ASN A 85 9.75 -29.82 -16.39
CA ASN A 85 11.03 -29.23 -16.02
C ASN A 85 10.89 -27.72 -15.75
N PHE A 86 11.80 -27.19 -14.92
CA PHE A 86 11.85 -25.78 -14.60
C PHE A 86 13.15 -25.15 -15.07
N LEU A 87 13.05 -24.15 -15.96
CA LEU A 87 14.21 -23.43 -16.47
C LEU A 87 14.50 -22.21 -15.58
N TYR A 88 15.41 -22.41 -14.62
CA TYR A 88 15.90 -21.33 -13.76
C TYR A 88 16.62 -20.24 -14.56
N ILE A 89 16.25 -18.97 -14.33
CA ILE A 89 16.94 -17.79 -14.88
C ILE A 89 18.00 -17.32 -13.85
N PRO A 90 19.30 -17.46 -14.16
CA PRO A 90 20.34 -17.02 -13.23
C PRO A 90 20.39 -15.49 -13.12
N GLU A 91 20.80 -14.98 -11.96
CA GLU A 91 20.99 -13.54 -11.71
C GLU A 91 21.80 -12.83 -12.81
N SER A 92 22.82 -13.50 -13.37
CA SER A 92 23.65 -12.95 -14.45
C SER A 92 22.92 -12.70 -15.77
N GLN A 93 21.70 -13.25 -15.93
CA GLN A 93 20.86 -13.14 -17.12
C GLN A 93 19.54 -12.40 -16.85
N THR A 94 19.24 -12.08 -15.58
CA THR A 94 17.97 -11.45 -15.17
C THR A 94 17.68 -10.19 -15.97
N ASP A 95 18.62 -9.24 -16.06
CA ASP A 95 18.36 -7.96 -16.73
C ASP A 95 17.99 -8.15 -18.21
N SER A 96 18.69 -9.05 -18.91
CA SER A 96 18.39 -9.36 -20.30
C SER A 96 17.07 -10.12 -20.47
N ALA A 97 16.73 -11.01 -19.54
CA ALA A 97 15.48 -11.76 -19.58
C ALA A 97 14.29 -10.84 -19.27
N ARG A 98 14.41 -9.99 -18.24
CA ARG A 98 13.41 -9.00 -17.86
C ARG A 98 13.15 -8.02 -18.99
N ALA A 99 14.18 -7.46 -19.61
CA ALA A 99 14.03 -6.55 -20.74
C ALA A 99 13.31 -7.21 -21.93
N LEU A 100 13.69 -8.44 -22.28
CA LEU A 100 13.02 -9.20 -23.34
C LEU A 100 11.54 -9.46 -23.02
N TRP A 101 11.23 -9.90 -21.81
CA TRP A 101 9.85 -10.17 -21.41
C TRP A 101 9.02 -8.90 -21.31
N HIS A 102 9.59 -7.78 -20.85
CA HIS A 102 8.93 -6.47 -20.91
C HIS A 102 8.60 -6.07 -22.36
N ASP A 103 9.52 -6.28 -23.31
CA ASP A 103 9.23 -6.01 -24.73
C ASP A 103 8.09 -6.90 -25.26
N ILE A 104 8.07 -8.18 -24.88
CA ILE A 104 6.99 -9.13 -25.23
C ILE A 104 5.66 -8.66 -24.63
N PHE A 105 5.61 -8.37 -23.33
CA PHE A 105 4.38 -7.95 -22.65
C PHE A 105 3.88 -6.58 -23.14
N THR A 106 4.80 -5.65 -23.44
CA THR A 106 4.43 -4.36 -24.04
C THR A 106 3.74 -4.54 -25.39
N ALA A 107 4.30 -5.39 -26.27
CA ALA A 107 3.66 -5.71 -27.55
C ALA A 107 2.31 -6.43 -27.35
N PHE A 108 2.26 -7.37 -26.39
CA PHE A 108 1.07 -8.15 -26.04
C PHE A 108 -0.09 -7.27 -25.55
N PHE A 109 0.13 -6.40 -24.56
CA PHE A 109 -0.89 -5.47 -24.05
C PHE A 109 -1.32 -4.43 -25.09
N ALA A 110 -0.42 -4.02 -25.98
CA ALA A 110 -0.73 -3.11 -27.08
C ALA A 110 -1.52 -3.77 -28.24
N GLY A 111 -1.78 -5.09 -28.17
CA GLY A 111 -2.46 -5.84 -29.22
C GLY A 111 -1.59 -6.16 -30.44
N ASP A 112 -0.28 -5.94 -30.38
CA ASP A 112 0.68 -6.36 -31.40
C ASP A 112 1.08 -7.83 -31.17
N LEU A 113 0.10 -8.73 -31.35
CA LEU A 113 0.27 -10.17 -31.09
C LEU A 113 1.30 -10.81 -32.02
N GLU A 114 1.38 -10.35 -33.28
CA GLU A 114 2.41 -10.78 -34.24
C GLU A 114 3.81 -10.32 -33.80
N GLY A 115 3.94 -9.08 -33.34
CA GLY A 115 5.19 -8.56 -32.79
C GLY A 115 5.64 -9.34 -31.56
N ALA A 116 4.73 -9.62 -30.62
CA ALA A 116 4.99 -10.45 -29.45
C ALA A 116 5.46 -11.86 -29.83
N GLN A 117 4.79 -12.52 -30.79
CA GLN A 117 5.20 -13.85 -31.26
C GLN A 117 6.58 -13.79 -31.95
N GLY A 118 6.86 -12.74 -32.72
CA GLY A 118 8.15 -12.53 -33.36
C GLY A 118 9.30 -12.39 -32.36
N LEU A 119 9.08 -11.72 -31.23
CA LEU A 119 10.06 -11.61 -30.13
C LEU A 119 10.30 -12.97 -29.47
N ILE A 120 9.24 -13.71 -29.16
CA ILE A 120 9.29 -15.07 -28.60
C ILE A 120 10.10 -16.01 -29.50
N ASP A 121 9.82 -16.01 -30.81
CA ASP A 121 10.49 -16.86 -31.77
C ASP A 121 11.97 -16.48 -31.94
N THR A 122 12.28 -15.19 -31.97
CA THR A 122 13.66 -14.69 -32.08
C THR A 122 14.49 -15.10 -30.87
N ALA A 123 13.88 -15.11 -29.68
CA ALA A 123 14.51 -15.56 -28.44
C ALA A 123 14.52 -17.08 -28.27
N GLY A 124 13.86 -17.83 -29.16
CA GLY A 124 13.71 -19.28 -29.04
C GLY A 124 12.96 -19.70 -27.78
N ILE A 125 12.00 -18.88 -27.32
CA ILE A 125 11.13 -19.20 -26.20
C ILE A 125 10.02 -20.14 -26.70
N ASN A 126 9.73 -21.20 -25.95
CA ASN A 126 8.76 -22.23 -26.36
C ASN A 126 7.31 -21.83 -26.02
N TYR A 127 6.92 -20.62 -26.39
CA TYR A 127 5.59 -20.06 -26.11
C TYR A 127 4.83 -19.80 -27.42
N ASP A 128 3.51 -19.84 -27.32
CA ASP A 128 2.60 -19.32 -28.34
C ASP A 128 1.86 -18.10 -27.78
N VAL A 129 1.77 -17.05 -28.60
CA VAL A 129 0.79 -15.99 -28.47
C VAL A 129 -0.49 -16.49 -29.11
N VAL A 130 -1.57 -16.54 -28.33
CA VAL A 130 -2.87 -17.08 -28.76
C VAL A 130 -3.93 -16.00 -28.64
N GLU A 131 -4.70 -15.80 -29.70
CA GLU A 131 -5.98 -15.10 -29.66
C GLU A 131 -7.09 -16.16 -29.54
N LEU A 132 -7.70 -16.27 -28.36
CA LEU A 132 -8.77 -17.21 -28.06
C LEU A 132 -10.12 -16.50 -28.14
N THR A 133 -10.96 -16.88 -29.10
CA THR A 133 -12.38 -16.52 -29.08
C THR A 133 -13.12 -17.43 -28.11
N ASP A 134 -13.47 -16.90 -26.94
CA ASP A 134 -14.15 -17.65 -25.89
C ASP A 134 -15.62 -17.88 -26.23
N SER A 135 -15.99 -19.14 -26.40
CA SER A 135 -17.34 -19.57 -26.77
C SER A 135 -18.37 -19.52 -25.62
N ALA A 136 -17.91 -19.49 -24.36
CA ALA A 136 -18.76 -19.50 -23.17
C ALA A 136 -19.05 -18.09 -22.65
N ALA A 137 -18.00 -17.26 -22.51
CA ALA A 137 -18.06 -15.86 -22.12
C ALA A 137 -18.45 -14.94 -23.29
N GLY A 138 -18.22 -15.36 -24.54
CA GLY A 138 -18.48 -14.53 -25.72
C GLY A 138 -17.51 -13.35 -25.84
N ARG A 139 -16.29 -13.50 -25.29
CA ARG A 139 -15.20 -12.50 -25.27
C ARG A 139 -13.98 -13.04 -26.01
N THR A 140 -13.02 -12.17 -26.31
CA THR A 140 -11.71 -12.59 -26.83
C THR A 140 -10.67 -12.42 -25.74
N PHE A 141 -9.89 -13.47 -25.50
CA PHE A 141 -8.73 -13.42 -24.60
C PHE A 141 -7.45 -13.56 -25.38
N TRP A 142 -6.39 -12.91 -24.92
CA TRP A 142 -5.03 -13.14 -25.42
C TRP A 142 -4.27 -13.96 -24.39
N LEU A 143 -3.56 -14.99 -24.83
CA LEU A 143 -2.80 -15.87 -23.95
C LEU A 143 -1.34 -15.91 -24.40
N LEU A 144 -0.44 -15.91 -23.42
CA LEU A 144 0.93 -16.38 -23.57
C LEU A 144 1.03 -17.71 -22.84
N ARG A 145 1.10 -18.81 -23.61
CA ARG A 145 1.16 -20.16 -23.06
C ARG A 145 2.38 -20.92 -23.56
N GLU A 146 2.92 -21.77 -22.71
CA GLU A 146 3.99 -22.70 -23.11
C GLU A 146 3.44 -23.85 -23.97
N ARG A 147 4.27 -24.37 -24.88
CA ARG A 147 3.93 -25.60 -25.64
C ARG A 147 4.34 -26.83 -24.83
N LEU A 148 3.49 -27.86 -24.83
CA LEU A 148 3.77 -29.13 -24.17
C LEU A 148 4.96 -29.87 -24.81
N ASP A 149 5.80 -30.46 -23.95
CA ASP A 149 6.71 -31.54 -24.34
C ASP A 149 6.10 -32.89 -23.97
N SER A 150 5.59 -33.60 -24.98
CA SER A 150 4.98 -34.94 -24.86
C SER A 150 5.92 -36.04 -24.35
N LEU A 151 7.22 -35.76 -24.14
CA LEU A 151 8.15 -36.68 -23.50
C LEU A 151 7.90 -36.83 -22.01
N PHE A 152 7.28 -35.83 -21.37
CA PHE A 152 6.81 -35.93 -20.00
C PHE A 152 5.47 -36.68 -19.97
N ILE A 153 5.39 -37.68 -19.10
CA ILE A 153 4.20 -38.49 -18.89
C ILE A 153 4.04 -38.66 -17.40
N ASP A 154 2.91 -38.21 -16.87
CA ASP A 154 2.45 -38.60 -15.55
C ASP A 154 1.54 -39.82 -15.71
N PRO A 155 1.89 -40.99 -15.13
CA PRO A 155 1.09 -42.20 -15.23
C PRO A 155 -0.12 -42.24 -14.26
N GLY A 156 -0.39 -41.15 -13.55
CA GLY A 156 -1.48 -41.08 -12.58
C GLY A 156 -1.33 -42.11 -11.44
N TRP A 157 -2.46 -42.46 -10.82
CA TRP A 157 -2.51 -43.34 -9.65
C TRP A 157 -2.90 -44.78 -9.99
N TYR A 158 -3.86 -44.98 -10.90
CA TYR A 158 -4.45 -46.30 -11.14
C TYR A 158 -3.65 -47.17 -12.11
N GLY A 159 -2.56 -46.62 -12.68
CA GLY A 159 -1.57 -47.35 -13.49
C GLY A 159 -2.11 -47.81 -14.85
N GLY A 160 -3.15 -47.16 -15.35
CA GLY A 160 -3.73 -47.36 -16.67
C GLY A 160 -3.89 -46.01 -17.40
N PRO A 161 -4.11 -45.99 -18.71
CA PRO A 161 -4.06 -44.76 -19.50
C PRO A 161 -5.24 -43.81 -19.28
N ASP A 162 -6.17 -44.15 -18.39
CA ASP A 162 -7.40 -43.38 -18.19
C ASP A 162 -7.14 -42.13 -17.33
N ASP A 163 -6.11 -42.15 -16.47
CA ASP A 163 -5.65 -41.03 -15.65
C ASP A 163 -4.25 -40.53 -16.04
N ASP A 164 -3.65 -41.05 -17.11
CA ASP A 164 -2.36 -40.58 -17.62
C ASP A 164 -2.47 -39.15 -18.16
N VAL A 165 -1.55 -38.27 -17.77
CA VAL A 165 -1.35 -36.96 -18.42
C VAL A 165 -0.14 -37.02 -19.34
N ILE A 166 -0.35 -36.70 -20.62
CA ILE A 166 0.70 -36.69 -21.63
C ILE A 166 1.09 -35.25 -21.97
N GLY A 167 2.33 -34.91 -21.69
CA GLY A 167 2.90 -33.59 -21.93
C GLY A 167 2.98 -32.76 -20.66
N SER A 168 4.08 -32.04 -20.48
CA SER A 168 4.25 -31.03 -19.44
C SER A 168 5.17 -29.91 -19.97
N PHE A 169 5.42 -28.89 -19.16
CA PHE A 169 6.24 -27.74 -19.52
C PHE A 169 7.73 -28.02 -19.32
N ASP A 170 8.57 -27.52 -20.21
CA ASP A 170 10.04 -27.66 -20.11
C ASP A 170 10.69 -26.46 -19.42
N ARG A 171 10.02 -25.31 -19.44
CA ARG A 171 10.45 -24.09 -18.74
C ARG A 171 9.66 -23.84 -17.46
N GLY A 172 8.37 -24.15 -17.46
CA GLY A 172 7.51 -24.09 -16.28
C GLY A 172 7.21 -22.66 -15.81
N TRP A 173 7.27 -21.66 -16.71
CA TRP A 173 7.14 -20.25 -16.32
C TRP A 173 5.71 -19.75 -16.15
N GLY A 174 4.71 -20.49 -16.63
CA GLY A 174 3.30 -20.22 -16.36
C GLY A 174 2.44 -19.89 -17.58
N LEU A 175 1.25 -19.39 -17.28
CA LEU A 175 0.22 -18.96 -18.21
C LEU A 175 -0.15 -17.51 -17.89
N PHE A 176 -0.13 -16.67 -18.91
CA PHE A 176 -0.51 -15.26 -18.82
C PHE A 176 -1.70 -15.01 -19.72
N VAL A 177 -2.82 -14.57 -19.15
CA VAL A 177 -4.06 -14.28 -19.87
C VAL A 177 -4.37 -12.80 -19.72
N TYR A 178 -4.71 -12.15 -20.83
CA TYR A 178 -5.12 -10.76 -20.87
C TYR A 178 -6.49 -10.64 -21.54
N ASN A 179 -7.36 -9.83 -20.92
CA ASN A 179 -8.68 -9.51 -21.42
C ASN A 179 -8.68 -8.08 -21.98
N PRO A 180 -8.55 -7.90 -23.30
CA PRO A 180 -8.48 -6.59 -23.93
C PRO A 180 -9.79 -5.79 -23.85
N GLU A 181 -10.91 -6.43 -23.47
CA GLU A 181 -12.24 -5.83 -23.38
C GLU A 181 -12.80 -5.85 -21.95
N ALA A 182 -11.94 -6.04 -20.94
CA ALA A 182 -12.31 -6.07 -19.53
C ALA A 182 -13.03 -4.79 -19.09
N THR A 183 -14.05 -4.94 -18.26
CA THR A 183 -14.65 -3.84 -17.49
C THR A 183 -13.74 -3.35 -16.37
N HIS A 184 -12.87 -4.22 -15.86
CA HIS A 184 -11.86 -3.92 -14.83
C HIS A 184 -10.44 -4.18 -15.35
N PRO A 185 -9.95 -3.42 -16.35
CA PRO A 185 -8.65 -3.61 -16.97
C PRO A 185 -7.46 -3.40 -16.02
N GLU A 186 -7.67 -2.74 -14.88
CA GLU A 186 -6.68 -2.43 -13.85
C GLU A 186 -6.42 -3.57 -12.84
N VAL A 187 -7.17 -4.67 -12.93
CA VAL A 187 -7.12 -5.76 -11.96
C VAL A 187 -6.46 -7.01 -12.56
N VAL A 188 -5.50 -7.57 -11.82
CA VAL A 188 -4.89 -8.87 -12.12
C VAL A 188 -5.11 -9.87 -10.98
N VAL A 189 -5.49 -11.10 -11.31
CA VAL A 189 -5.54 -12.23 -10.36
C VAL A 189 -4.35 -13.15 -10.58
N GLN A 190 -3.70 -13.56 -9.50
CA GLN A 190 -2.42 -14.26 -9.51
C GLN A 190 -2.48 -15.54 -8.67
N CYS A 191 -2.05 -16.66 -9.24
CA CYS A 191 -1.91 -17.96 -8.56
C CYS A 191 -0.45 -18.44 -8.62
N PRO A 192 0.35 -18.20 -7.57
CA PRO A 192 1.77 -18.48 -7.58
C PRO A 192 2.12 -19.95 -7.35
N HIS A 193 1.27 -20.74 -6.68
CA HIS A 193 1.56 -22.14 -6.30
C HIS A 193 0.44 -23.09 -6.78
N PRO A 194 0.33 -23.38 -8.08
CA PRO A 194 -0.82 -24.12 -8.64
C PRO A 194 -0.96 -25.58 -8.17
N ASN A 195 0.13 -26.22 -7.72
CA ASN A 195 0.13 -27.63 -7.29
C ASN A 195 -0.15 -27.77 -5.79
N ASP A 196 0.42 -26.86 -5.00
CA ASP A 196 0.25 -26.79 -3.54
C ASP A 196 -1.13 -26.23 -3.19
N ASP A 197 -1.52 -25.15 -3.87
CA ASP A 197 -2.75 -24.42 -3.58
C ASP A 197 -3.86 -24.83 -4.58
N PHE A 198 -4.28 -26.10 -4.50
CA PHE A 198 -4.97 -26.79 -5.62
C PHE A 198 -6.42 -26.33 -5.88
N ILE A 199 -6.97 -25.44 -5.06
CA ILE A 199 -8.25 -24.77 -5.32
C ILE A 199 -8.08 -23.33 -5.83
N SER A 200 -6.90 -22.73 -5.66
CA SER A 200 -6.65 -21.33 -6.03
C SER A 200 -6.84 -21.06 -7.51
N VAL A 201 -6.35 -21.95 -8.38
CA VAL A 201 -6.50 -21.79 -9.83
C VAL A 201 -7.97 -21.83 -10.26
N PRO A 202 -8.79 -22.84 -9.86
CA PRO A 202 -10.23 -22.80 -10.08
C PRO A 202 -10.90 -21.50 -9.62
N LEU A 203 -10.61 -21.04 -8.40
CA LEU A 203 -11.21 -19.80 -7.86
C LEU A 203 -10.79 -18.56 -8.65
N ALA A 204 -9.51 -18.47 -9.03
CA ALA A 204 -8.99 -17.35 -9.81
C ALA A 204 -9.58 -17.30 -11.22
N VAL A 205 -9.79 -18.46 -11.86
CA VAL A 205 -10.47 -18.53 -13.16
C VAL A 205 -11.91 -18.05 -13.07
N GLU A 206 -12.67 -18.49 -12.06
CA GLU A 206 -14.05 -18.03 -11.89
C GLU A 206 -14.09 -16.53 -11.58
N LEU A 207 -13.27 -16.03 -10.65
CA LEU A 207 -13.20 -14.60 -10.34
C LEU A 207 -12.82 -13.77 -11.58
N PHE A 208 -11.81 -14.18 -12.35
CA PHE A 208 -11.39 -13.49 -13.57
C PHE A 208 -12.52 -13.40 -14.61
N LEU A 209 -13.27 -14.49 -14.80
CA LEU A 209 -14.36 -14.54 -15.79
C LEU A 209 -15.60 -13.78 -15.33
N GLU A 210 -16.02 -13.98 -14.08
CA GLU A 210 -17.26 -13.41 -13.52
C GLU A 210 -17.14 -11.92 -13.26
N ALA A 211 -16.03 -11.47 -12.68
CA ALA A 211 -15.75 -10.05 -12.47
C ALA A 211 -15.13 -9.36 -13.70
N ASP A 212 -14.95 -10.08 -14.81
CA ASP A 212 -14.46 -9.53 -16.09
C ASP A 212 -13.18 -8.69 -15.96
N LEU A 213 -12.17 -9.31 -15.32
CA LEU A 213 -10.93 -8.66 -14.91
C LEU A 213 -9.93 -8.56 -16.08
N GLY A 214 -8.95 -7.66 -15.94
CA GLY A 214 -7.96 -7.33 -16.97
C GLY A 214 -6.95 -8.43 -17.25
N ALA A 215 -6.49 -9.14 -16.22
CA ALA A 215 -5.52 -10.22 -16.40
C ALA A 215 -5.66 -11.37 -15.39
N LEU A 216 -5.24 -12.56 -15.82
CA LEU A 216 -5.06 -13.75 -15.01
C LEU A 216 -3.65 -14.29 -15.22
N GLU A 217 -2.97 -14.57 -14.12
CA GLU A 217 -1.58 -15.01 -14.09
C GLU A 217 -1.44 -16.26 -13.23
N ILE A 218 -1.05 -17.38 -13.83
CA ILE A 218 -0.90 -18.66 -13.13
C ILE A 218 0.52 -19.17 -13.33
N HIS A 219 1.23 -19.47 -12.24
CA HIS A 219 2.58 -20.00 -12.33
C HIS A 219 2.55 -21.43 -12.89
N GLY A 220 3.61 -21.88 -13.55
CA GLY A 220 3.60 -23.17 -14.27
C GLY A 220 4.18 -24.34 -13.51
N THR A 221 4.63 -24.14 -12.26
CA THR A 221 5.51 -25.07 -11.54
C THR A 221 5.22 -25.06 -10.05
N GLY A 222 5.20 -26.24 -9.43
CA GLY A 222 5.16 -26.42 -7.98
C GLY A 222 6.41 -25.86 -7.29
N ARG A 223 6.25 -25.32 -6.08
CA ARG A 223 7.34 -24.57 -5.41
C ARG A 223 8.51 -25.46 -4.94
N GLU A 224 8.35 -26.79 -4.94
CA GLU A 224 9.36 -27.79 -4.59
C GLU A 224 10.23 -28.24 -5.76
N VAL A 225 9.93 -27.85 -7.00
CA VAL A 225 10.60 -28.40 -8.18
C VAL A 225 12.09 -28.04 -8.22
N TYR A 226 12.45 -26.82 -7.83
CA TYR A 226 13.83 -26.35 -7.91
C TYR A 226 14.19 -25.44 -6.73
N TRP A 227 15.22 -25.80 -5.96
CA TRP A 227 15.66 -25.04 -4.79
C TRP A 227 17.19 -25.08 -4.60
N SER A 228 17.70 -24.17 -3.77
CA SER A 228 19.14 -23.97 -3.51
C SER A 228 19.88 -25.12 -2.78
N GLY A 229 19.27 -26.31 -2.67
CA GLY A 229 19.86 -27.53 -2.11
C GLY A 229 19.60 -27.78 -0.62
N GLY A 230 19.92 -29.00 -0.15
CA GLY A 230 19.60 -29.48 1.20
C GLY A 230 18.12 -29.83 1.38
N SER A 231 17.64 -29.91 2.62
CA SER A 231 16.20 -30.08 2.90
C SER A 231 15.42 -28.86 2.39
N TYR A 232 14.24 -29.13 1.83
CA TYR A 232 13.31 -28.12 1.37
C TYR A 232 12.78 -27.26 2.51
N ARG A 233 12.45 -26.01 2.18
CA ARG A 233 11.65 -25.03 2.92
C ARG A 233 11.39 -23.86 1.98
N ASN A 234 10.28 -23.15 2.17
CA ASN A 234 9.86 -22.07 1.26
C ASN A 234 10.96 -21.05 0.97
N SER A 235 11.75 -20.68 2.00
CA SER A 235 12.87 -19.72 1.86
C SER A 235 14.02 -20.18 0.93
N ARG A 236 13.99 -21.41 0.40
CA ARG A 236 15.03 -21.97 -0.47
C ARG A 236 14.55 -22.18 -1.90
N SER A 237 13.23 -22.13 -2.12
CA SER A 237 12.66 -22.32 -3.46
C SER A 237 13.24 -21.26 -4.40
N LEU A 238 13.61 -21.72 -5.59
CA LEU A 238 14.06 -20.90 -6.70
C LEU A 238 13.02 -20.85 -7.82
N CYS A 239 11.95 -21.64 -7.72
CA CYS A 239 10.81 -21.59 -8.64
C CYS A 239 9.59 -20.86 -8.06
N ASP A 240 9.54 -20.58 -6.77
CA ASP A 240 8.46 -19.80 -6.17
C ASP A 240 8.48 -18.31 -6.60
N PRO A 241 7.48 -17.83 -7.36
CA PRO A 241 7.46 -16.46 -7.86
C PRO A 241 7.21 -15.41 -6.78
N SER A 242 6.60 -15.77 -5.65
CA SER A 242 6.46 -14.86 -4.50
C SER A 242 7.81 -14.60 -3.84
N ARG A 243 8.83 -15.44 -4.05
CA ARG A 243 10.16 -15.34 -3.42
C ARG A 243 11.30 -15.09 -4.39
N ASN A 244 11.17 -15.47 -5.66
CA ASN A 244 12.16 -15.25 -6.69
C ASN A 244 11.70 -14.18 -7.71
N PRO A 245 12.33 -12.99 -7.73
CA PRO A 245 11.96 -11.92 -8.65
C PRO A 245 12.46 -12.12 -10.08
N ASN A 246 13.20 -13.21 -10.35
CA ASN A 246 13.84 -13.47 -11.64
C ASN A 246 13.02 -14.42 -12.50
N LEU A 247 11.70 -14.21 -12.57
CA LEU A 247 10.78 -15.08 -13.29
C LEU A 247 9.84 -14.27 -14.18
N PRO A 248 9.40 -14.81 -15.34
CA PRO A 248 8.40 -14.15 -16.18
C PRO A 248 7.13 -13.77 -15.43
N PHE A 249 6.76 -14.55 -14.40
CA PHE A 249 5.68 -14.21 -13.47
C PHE A 249 5.88 -12.81 -12.85
N GLN A 250 7.00 -12.58 -12.18
CA GLN A 250 7.30 -11.26 -11.64
C GLN A 250 7.40 -10.18 -12.74
N PHE A 251 7.94 -10.50 -13.91
CA PHE A 251 8.08 -9.54 -15.00
C PHE A 251 6.72 -9.13 -15.58
N PHE A 252 5.73 -10.04 -15.60
CA PHE A 252 4.36 -9.76 -16.01
C PHE A 252 3.68 -8.83 -15.01
N ALA A 253 3.76 -9.15 -13.72
CA ALA A 253 3.23 -8.31 -12.64
C ALA A 253 3.74 -6.86 -12.72
N GLU A 254 5.05 -6.68 -12.92
CA GLU A 254 5.67 -5.36 -13.12
C GLU A 254 5.16 -4.64 -14.37
N SER A 255 5.03 -5.36 -15.48
CA SER A 255 4.59 -4.80 -16.76
C SER A 255 3.11 -4.40 -16.71
N PHE A 256 2.27 -5.22 -16.08
CA PHE A 256 0.84 -4.97 -15.91
C PHE A 256 0.58 -3.77 -15.01
N VAL A 257 1.19 -3.74 -13.82
CA VAL A 257 1.09 -2.61 -12.88
C VAL A 257 1.58 -1.32 -13.53
N SER A 258 2.71 -1.38 -14.25
CA SER A 258 3.23 -0.21 -14.97
C SER A 258 2.29 0.26 -16.08
N ASN A 259 1.65 -0.67 -16.82
CA ASN A 259 0.69 -0.35 -17.87
C ASN A 259 -0.56 0.34 -17.30
N ALA A 260 -1.19 -0.25 -16.28
CA ALA A 260 -2.37 0.31 -15.62
C ALA A 260 -2.10 1.73 -15.07
N ARG A 261 -0.95 1.93 -14.41
CA ARG A 261 -0.55 3.25 -13.90
C ARG A 261 -0.26 4.27 -14.99
N ALA A 262 0.34 3.84 -16.11
CA ALA A 262 0.59 4.71 -17.25
C ALA A 262 -0.72 5.21 -17.89
N GLU A 263 -1.79 4.43 -17.78
CA GLU A 263 -3.16 4.80 -18.18
C GLU A 263 -3.91 5.63 -17.12
N GLY A 264 -3.30 5.84 -15.95
CA GLY A 264 -3.90 6.59 -14.84
C GLY A 264 -4.93 5.81 -14.03
N LEU A 265 -4.95 4.47 -14.17
CA LEU A 265 -5.83 3.59 -13.44
C LEU A 265 -5.27 3.26 -12.06
N SER A 266 -6.16 2.94 -11.11
CA SER A 266 -5.78 2.46 -9.78
C SER A 266 -5.59 0.95 -9.82
N ASP A 267 -4.37 0.50 -10.14
CA ASP A 267 -4.04 -0.93 -10.19
C ASP A 267 -4.37 -1.68 -8.90
N LEU A 268 -4.85 -2.91 -9.06
CA LEU A 268 -5.06 -3.89 -7.98
C LEU A 268 -4.50 -5.26 -8.41
N SER A 269 -3.59 -5.80 -7.61
CA SER A 269 -3.10 -7.18 -7.76
C SER A 269 -3.70 -8.06 -6.67
N ILE A 270 -4.40 -9.11 -7.08
CA ILE A 270 -5.04 -10.09 -6.20
C ILE A 270 -4.22 -11.38 -6.25
N GLN A 271 -3.63 -11.77 -5.15
CA GLN A 271 -2.93 -13.05 -5.03
C GLN A 271 -3.80 -14.04 -4.27
N ILE A 272 -4.19 -15.12 -4.95
CA ILE A 272 -5.03 -16.19 -4.38
C ILE A 272 -4.17 -17.39 -4.07
N HIS A 273 -4.34 -17.88 -2.86
CA HIS A 273 -3.76 -19.09 -2.30
C HIS A 273 -4.84 -19.94 -1.66
N SER A 274 -4.46 -21.13 -1.20
CA SER A 274 -5.27 -21.98 -0.36
C SER A 274 -4.41 -22.59 0.73
N TYR A 275 -5.08 -23.10 1.75
CA TYR A 275 -4.42 -23.67 2.91
C TYR A 275 -5.02 -25.00 3.32
N ASP A 276 -4.15 -25.84 3.85
CA ASP A 276 -4.47 -27.13 4.40
C ASP A 276 -5.17 -26.98 5.75
N SER A 277 -6.43 -27.38 5.81
CA SER A 277 -7.24 -27.25 7.02
C SER A 277 -6.63 -28.02 8.20
N ALA A 278 -5.86 -29.07 7.91
CA ALA A 278 -5.20 -29.91 8.91
C ALA A 278 -4.14 -29.15 9.74
N GLU A 279 -3.41 -28.22 9.12
CA GLU A 279 -2.40 -27.40 9.79
C GLU A 279 -2.98 -26.09 10.35
N HIS A 280 -4.08 -25.60 9.74
CA HIS A 280 -4.71 -24.31 10.06
C HIS A 280 -6.15 -24.45 10.63
N HIS A 281 -6.39 -25.50 11.41
CA HIS A 281 -7.70 -25.78 12.02
C HIS A 281 -8.27 -24.61 12.85
N GLY A 282 -9.57 -24.31 12.65
CA GLY A 282 -10.30 -23.31 13.43
C GLY A 282 -10.18 -21.88 12.89
N HIS A 283 -9.50 -21.69 11.75
CA HIS A 283 -9.54 -20.45 10.99
C HIS A 283 -10.77 -20.37 10.09
N ALA A 284 -11.08 -19.16 9.63
CA ALA A 284 -12.26 -18.94 8.79
C ALA A 284 -12.01 -19.39 7.35
N SER A 285 -13.06 -19.79 6.64
CA SER A 285 -12.93 -20.35 5.28
C SER A 285 -12.18 -19.46 4.29
N VAL A 286 -12.21 -18.14 4.48
CA VAL A 286 -11.43 -17.18 3.71
C VAL A 286 -10.69 -16.25 4.68
N GLN A 287 -9.37 -16.22 4.57
CA GLN A 287 -8.53 -15.25 5.28
C GLN A 287 -8.07 -14.19 4.28
N ILE A 288 -8.28 -12.91 4.62
CA ILE A 288 -8.00 -11.77 3.74
C ILE A 288 -6.90 -10.92 4.38
N SER A 289 -5.94 -10.47 3.58
CA SER A 289 -4.99 -9.43 3.98
C SER A 289 -4.64 -8.52 2.81
N CYS A 290 -3.97 -7.40 3.09
CA CYS A 290 -3.34 -6.56 2.07
C CYS A 290 -1.82 -6.77 2.07
N GLY A 291 -1.41 -7.98 2.46
CA GLY A 291 -0.03 -8.33 2.77
C GLY A 291 0.30 -8.20 4.26
N GLN A 292 1.25 -9.02 4.72
CA GLN A 292 1.63 -9.10 6.13
C GLN A 292 2.13 -7.77 6.72
N GLU A 293 2.77 -6.94 5.89
CA GLU A 293 3.35 -5.66 6.31
C GLU A 293 2.34 -4.52 6.34
N ASP A 294 1.20 -4.68 5.65
CA ASP A 294 0.12 -3.71 5.75
C ASP A 294 -0.68 -3.95 7.03
N GLY A 295 -0.84 -2.87 7.79
CA GLY A 295 -1.52 -2.82 9.07
C GLY A 295 -2.75 -1.90 9.06
N TYR A 296 -3.15 -1.36 7.91
CA TYR A 296 -4.38 -0.56 7.74
C TYR A 296 -5.21 -0.98 6.51
N PRO A 297 -6.24 -1.87 6.62
CA PRO A 297 -6.76 -2.57 5.46
C PRO A 297 -7.84 -1.67 4.89
N ASN A 298 -7.74 -1.38 3.61
CA ASN A 298 -8.68 -0.55 2.90
C ASN A 298 -9.38 -1.39 1.83
N ARG A 299 -10.17 -0.73 0.99
CA ARG A 299 -10.95 -1.43 -0.02
C ARG A 299 -10.02 -2.11 -1.03
N PRO A 300 -10.28 -3.36 -1.45
CA PRO A 300 -11.54 -4.12 -1.27
C PRO A 300 -11.70 -4.85 0.06
N SER A 301 -10.64 -5.03 0.85
CA SER A 301 -10.68 -5.89 2.05
C SER A 301 -11.58 -5.32 3.15
N ARG A 302 -11.57 -3.99 3.32
CA ARG A 302 -12.34 -3.28 4.33
C ARG A 302 -12.63 -1.84 3.92
N ASP A 303 -13.88 -1.43 4.07
CA ASP A 303 -14.28 -0.03 4.01
C ASP A 303 -14.23 0.56 5.42
N LEU A 304 -13.48 1.65 5.57
CA LEU A 304 -13.34 2.34 6.85
C LEU A 304 -14.51 3.29 7.14
N SER A 305 -15.35 3.56 6.16
CA SER A 305 -16.56 4.37 6.26
C SER A 305 -17.76 3.57 6.78
N SER A 306 -18.88 4.24 7.00
CA SER A 306 -20.15 3.61 7.37
C SER A 306 -20.91 3.02 6.18
N ALA A 307 -20.41 3.17 4.94
CA ALA A 307 -21.06 2.67 3.73
C ALA A 307 -20.93 1.14 3.60
N GLY A 308 -19.79 0.57 4.00
CA GLY A 308 -19.53 -0.87 3.92
C GLY A 308 -19.40 -1.36 2.48
N LEU A 309 -18.71 -0.60 1.63
CA LEU A 309 -18.44 -0.94 0.24
C LEU A 309 -17.18 -1.80 0.12
N ASP A 310 -17.18 -2.95 0.81
CA ASP A 310 -16.07 -3.89 0.87
C ASP A 310 -16.52 -5.34 0.70
N TRP A 311 -15.56 -6.21 0.39
CA TRP A 311 -15.78 -7.61 0.06
C TRP A 311 -16.64 -8.33 1.12
N VAL A 312 -16.34 -8.11 2.39
CA VAL A 312 -17.05 -8.79 3.48
C VAL A 312 -18.49 -8.26 3.62
N ASN A 313 -18.70 -6.95 3.48
CA ASN A 313 -20.02 -6.32 3.60
C ASN A 313 -20.92 -6.52 2.37
N PHE A 314 -20.36 -6.79 1.19
CA PHE A 314 -21.14 -7.26 0.04
C PHE A 314 -21.60 -8.72 0.21
N THR A 315 -20.97 -9.49 1.09
CA THR A 315 -21.32 -10.89 1.30
C THR A 315 -22.59 -11.03 2.17
N PRO A 316 -23.52 -11.96 1.87
CA PRO A 316 -24.66 -12.23 2.74
C PRO A 316 -24.25 -12.68 4.15
N THR A 317 -25.14 -12.44 5.14
CA THR A 317 -24.91 -12.85 6.55
C THR A 317 -24.64 -14.37 6.70
N PHE A 318 -25.21 -15.17 5.81
CA PHE A 318 -24.95 -16.60 5.68
C PHE A 318 -24.45 -16.86 4.26
N PRO A 319 -23.12 -16.76 4.01
CA PRO A 319 -22.54 -17.00 2.69
C PRO A 319 -22.91 -18.38 2.16
N VAL A 320 -22.98 -19.38 3.06
CA VAL A 320 -23.45 -20.74 2.74
C VAL A 320 -24.73 -21.04 3.54
N PRO A 321 -25.93 -20.92 2.95
CA PRO A 321 -27.19 -21.24 3.63
C PRO A 321 -27.41 -22.74 3.88
N ALA A 322 -28.18 -23.10 4.91
CA ALA A 322 -28.48 -24.51 5.27
C ALA A 322 -29.19 -25.33 4.17
N GLY A 323 -29.88 -24.67 3.23
CA GLY A 323 -30.54 -25.32 2.08
C GLY A 323 -29.71 -25.31 0.79
N TYR A 324 -28.58 -24.61 0.82
CA TYR A 324 -27.63 -24.48 -0.29
C TYR A 324 -26.57 -25.59 -0.30
N ALA A 325 -26.56 -26.39 0.77
CA ALA A 325 -25.52 -27.32 1.16
C ALA A 325 -25.07 -28.21 0.00
N VAL A 326 -23.87 -27.93 -0.48
CA VAL A 326 -23.12 -28.73 -1.45
C VAL A 326 -23.01 -30.18 -0.97
N LEU A 327 -22.87 -30.37 0.35
CA LEU A 327 -22.59 -31.65 1.01
C LEU A 327 -23.40 -31.83 2.31
N GLY A 328 -24.57 -31.18 2.44
CA GLY A 328 -25.42 -31.31 3.63
C GLY A 328 -24.88 -30.67 4.92
N GLN A 329 -23.87 -29.78 4.82
CA GLN A 329 -23.34 -29.02 5.94
C GLN A 329 -24.35 -28.05 6.56
N ALA A 330 -24.08 -27.62 7.80
CA ALA A 330 -24.84 -26.56 8.45
C ALA A 330 -24.65 -25.22 7.73
N ALA A 331 -25.55 -24.27 7.96
CA ALA A 331 -25.37 -22.91 7.45
C ALA A 331 -24.08 -22.30 8.04
N VAL A 332 -23.27 -21.68 7.19
CA VAL A 332 -22.05 -20.97 7.59
C VAL A 332 -22.37 -19.49 7.71
N ARG A 333 -22.02 -18.90 8.85
CA ARG A 333 -22.24 -17.48 9.13
C ARG A 333 -21.02 -16.69 8.72
N ILE A 334 -21.20 -15.42 8.38
CA ILE A 334 -20.11 -14.52 7.96
C ILE A 334 -18.90 -14.50 8.91
N SER A 335 -19.12 -14.65 10.23
CA SER A 335 -18.05 -14.69 11.24
C SER A 335 -17.18 -15.95 11.20
N ASP A 336 -17.72 -17.05 10.67
CA ASP A 336 -17.01 -18.32 10.52
C ASP A 336 -16.46 -18.46 9.09
N TYR A 337 -16.85 -17.54 8.20
CA TYR A 337 -16.51 -17.55 6.79
C TYR A 337 -15.35 -16.60 6.46
N TYR A 338 -15.29 -15.42 7.07
CA TYR A 338 -14.17 -14.48 6.88
C TYR A 338 -13.36 -14.20 8.14
N GLN A 339 -12.06 -14.07 7.94
CA GLN A 339 -11.12 -13.36 8.80
C GLN A 339 -10.41 -12.29 7.97
N VAL A 340 -10.18 -11.10 8.54
CA VAL A 340 -9.48 -10.01 7.84
C VAL A 340 -8.32 -9.54 8.70
N TRP A 341 -7.12 -9.61 8.15
CA TRP A 341 -5.89 -9.14 8.78
C TRP A 341 -6.11 -7.68 9.19
N HIS A 342 -5.75 -7.37 10.44
CA HIS A 342 -5.67 -6.05 11.12
C HIS A 342 -6.90 -5.12 11.29
N ALA A 343 -6.68 -4.24 12.28
CA ALA A 343 -7.54 -3.28 12.96
C ALA A 343 -8.84 -3.87 13.57
N PRO A 344 -8.92 -4.03 14.92
CA PRO A 344 -10.11 -4.56 15.57
C PRO A 344 -11.35 -3.68 15.32
N GLY A 345 -12.52 -4.26 15.51
CA GLY A 345 -13.79 -3.53 15.33
C GLY A 345 -14.27 -3.46 13.87
N PHE A 346 -13.80 -4.37 13.01
CA PHE A 346 -14.45 -4.59 11.73
C PHE A 346 -15.78 -5.33 11.96
N VAL A 347 -16.86 -4.75 11.42
CA VAL A 347 -18.22 -5.25 11.63
C VAL A 347 -18.89 -5.42 10.28
N HIS A 348 -19.43 -6.60 10.06
CA HIS A 348 -20.36 -6.83 8.95
C HIS A 348 -21.69 -6.13 9.26
N LEU A 349 -21.97 -5.05 8.53
CA LEU A 349 -23.00 -4.07 8.82
C LEU A 349 -24.40 -4.66 8.84
N ALA A 350 -24.73 -5.52 7.88
CA ALA A 350 -26.08 -6.08 7.76
C ALA A 350 -26.48 -6.99 8.94
N SER A 351 -25.51 -7.57 9.65
CA SER A 351 -25.79 -8.45 10.80
C SER A 351 -25.28 -7.92 12.15
N GLY A 352 -24.50 -6.84 12.16
CA GLY A 352 -23.83 -6.31 13.36
C GLY A 352 -22.78 -7.26 13.93
N THR A 353 -22.26 -8.17 13.10
CA THR A 353 -21.31 -9.21 13.52
C THR A 353 -19.88 -8.69 13.45
N VAL A 354 -19.12 -8.87 14.52
CA VAL A 354 -17.68 -8.60 14.50
C VAL A 354 -17.00 -9.69 13.67
N ILE A 355 -16.17 -9.26 12.73
CA ILE A 355 -15.32 -10.12 11.92
C ILE A 355 -13.98 -10.28 12.64
N SER A 356 -13.49 -11.51 12.71
CA SER A 356 -12.24 -11.80 13.40
C SER A 356 -11.06 -11.19 12.64
N THR A 357 -10.09 -10.66 13.38
CA THR A 357 -8.83 -10.15 12.84
C THR A 357 -7.65 -11.09 13.08
N ASP A 358 -7.95 -12.31 13.51
CA ASP A 358 -6.98 -13.38 13.81
C ASP A 358 -6.73 -14.20 12.54
N VAL A 359 -5.95 -13.64 11.62
CA VAL A 359 -5.48 -14.30 10.39
C VAL A 359 -4.14 -14.96 10.66
N ASP A 360 -4.02 -16.24 10.32
CA ASP A 360 -2.79 -17.04 10.46
C ASP A 360 -1.86 -16.85 9.26
N LEU A 361 -2.46 -16.72 8.07
CA LEU A 361 -1.76 -16.61 6.79
C LEU A 361 -2.03 -15.23 6.15
N PRO A 362 -1.34 -14.16 6.58
CA PRO A 362 -1.51 -12.83 5.97
C PRO A 362 -0.67 -12.64 4.70
N GLY A 363 -0.13 -13.72 4.13
CA GLY A 363 0.78 -13.68 2.99
C GLY A 363 2.25 -13.47 3.38
N TYR A 364 3.17 -13.75 2.45
CA TYR A 364 4.60 -13.57 2.69
C TYR A 364 5.00 -12.09 2.62
N SER A 365 5.56 -11.54 3.70
CA SER A 365 6.00 -10.13 3.76
C SER A 365 7.03 -9.70 2.74
N GLY A 366 7.77 -10.64 2.14
CA GLY A 366 8.71 -10.36 1.06
C GLY A 366 8.16 -10.65 -0.34
N SER A 367 6.85 -10.79 -0.50
CA SER A 367 6.22 -11.12 -1.78
C SER A 367 6.60 -10.10 -2.85
N ASN A 368 7.21 -10.55 -3.94
CA ASN A 368 7.65 -9.64 -5.01
C ASN A 368 6.47 -8.90 -5.63
N GLN A 369 5.32 -9.58 -5.81
CA GLN A 369 4.11 -8.98 -6.38
C GLN A 369 3.51 -7.93 -5.45
N MET A 370 3.47 -8.21 -4.13
CA MET A 370 3.06 -7.24 -3.13
C MET A 370 3.93 -5.99 -3.15
N MET A 371 5.27 -6.17 -3.21
CA MET A 371 6.22 -5.06 -3.24
C MET A 371 6.06 -4.21 -4.51
N THR A 372 5.82 -4.84 -5.66
CA THR A 372 5.53 -4.14 -6.94
C THR A 372 4.23 -3.36 -6.87
N ALA A 373 3.14 -3.98 -6.42
CA ALA A 373 1.85 -3.32 -6.28
C ALA A 373 1.92 -2.14 -5.28
N SER A 374 2.67 -2.29 -4.18
CA SER A 374 2.78 -1.25 -3.15
C SER A 374 3.79 -0.14 -3.49
N GLU A 375 4.61 -0.31 -4.53
CA GLU A 375 5.68 0.64 -4.85
C GLU A 375 5.10 2.04 -5.15
N GLY A 376 5.57 3.05 -4.43
CA GLY A 376 5.16 4.44 -4.61
C GLY A 376 3.78 4.78 -4.05
N ARG A 377 3.08 3.83 -3.41
CA ARG A 377 1.78 4.08 -2.77
C ARG A 377 1.93 4.38 -1.28
N ASN A 378 0.96 5.11 -0.75
CA ASN A 378 0.85 5.37 0.68
C ASN A 378 -0.19 4.39 1.26
N PRO A 379 0.14 3.55 2.25
CA PRO A 379 -0.75 2.51 2.78
C PRO A 379 -1.97 3.07 3.54
N LEU A 380 -2.05 4.39 3.72
CA LEU A 380 -3.18 5.03 4.38
C LEU A 380 -4.30 5.42 3.40
N VAL A 381 -4.11 5.28 2.09
CA VAL A 381 -5.14 5.63 1.10
C VAL A 381 -6.33 4.65 1.17
N SER A 382 -7.52 5.10 0.81
CA SER A 382 -8.75 4.29 0.94
C SER A 382 -8.86 3.07 -0.01
N PHE A 383 -7.88 2.87 -0.89
CA PHE A 383 -7.85 1.79 -1.87
C PHE A 383 -6.49 1.12 -1.91
N ASP A 384 -6.45 -0.15 -1.53
CA ASP A 384 -5.22 -0.93 -1.57
C ASP A 384 -4.89 -1.32 -3.00
N SER A 385 -3.59 -1.42 -3.29
CA SER A 385 -3.08 -1.94 -4.57
C SER A 385 -2.87 -3.44 -4.56
N TYR A 386 -2.94 -4.06 -3.38
CA TYR A 386 -2.65 -5.47 -3.21
C TYR A 386 -3.68 -6.11 -2.30
N LEU A 387 -4.20 -7.25 -2.74
CA LEU A 387 -5.11 -8.09 -1.98
C LEU A 387 -4.52 -9.51 -1.96
N HIS A 388 -4.47 -10.11 -0.80
CA HIS A 388 -4.08 -11.49 -0.61
C HIS A 388 -5.25 -12.23 0.05
N ALA A 389 -5.57 -13.41 -0.49
CA ALA A 389 -6.66 -14.24 0.00
C ALA A 389 -6.25 -15.71 0.04
N GLU A 390 -6.54 -16.34 1.17
CA GLU A 390 -6.26 -17.74 1.47
C GLU A 390 -7.60 -18.46 1.66
N PHE A 391 -7.87 -19.47 0.83
CA PHE A 391 -9.10 -20.24 0.85
C PHE A 391 -8.89 -21.62 1.46
N ASP A 392 -9.76 -22.01 2.38
CA ASP A 392 -9.72 -23.31 3.03
C ASP A 392 -10.03 -24.45 2.04
N GLU A 393 -9.16 -25.45 1.97
CA GLU A 393 -9.30 -26.62 1.07
C GLU A 393 -10.33 -27.63 1.59
N LEU A 394 -10.58 -27.65 2.90
CA LEU A 394 -11.64 -28.43 3.53
C LEU A 394 -12.29 -27.61 4.66
N PRO A 395 -13.21 -26.68 4.31
CA PRO A 395 -13.90 -25.84 5.27
C PRO A 395 -14.41 -26.60 6.50
N ASP A 396 -14.18 -26.06 7.70
CA ASP A 396 -14.58 -26.67 8.97
C ASP A 396 -16.06 -27.12 8.98
N ALA A 397 -16.95 -26.38 8.32
CA ALA A 397 -18.36 -26.74 8.19
C ALA A 397 -18.61 -28.00 7.34
N ILE A 398 -17.81 -28.21 6.29
CA ILE A 398 -17.83 -29.41 5.45
C ILE A 398 -17.18 -30.58 6.20
N ALA A 399 -16.03 -30.37 6.84
CA ALA A 399 -15.39 -31.37 7.68
C ALA A 399 -16.34 -31.85 8.81
N ALA A 400 -17.05 -30.94 9.46
CA ALA A 400 -18.04 -31.24 10.48
C ALA A 400 -19.26 -32.02 9.95
N ALA A 401 -19.54 -31.92 8.65
CA ALA A 401 -20.56 -32.73 7.97
C ALA A 401 -20.08 -34.17 7.67
N GLY A 402 -18.80 -34.46 7.90
CA GLY A 402 -18.21 -35.80 7.82
C GLY A 402 -17.48 -36.10 6.51
N TYR A 403 -17.21 -35.08 5.69
CA TYR A 403 -16.47 -35.22 4.43
C TYR A 403 -14.97 -35.02 4.65
N ASN A 404 -14.17 -35.67 3.81
CA ASN A 404 -12.75 -35.38 3.63
C ASN A 404 -12.48 -34.84 2.22
N GLU A 405 -11.26 -34.33 2.00
CA GLU A 405 -10.82 -33.79 0.70
C GLU A 405 -11.06 -34.77 -0.46
N TYR A 406 -10.70 -36.05 -0.30
CA TYR A 406 -10.89 -37.01 -1.39
C TYR A 406 -12.38 -37.15 -1.78
N GLU A 407 -13.28 -37.20 -0.80
CA GLU A 407 -14.73 -37.26 -1.08
C GLU A 407 -15.26 -35.97 -1.73
N LEU A 408 -14.66 -34.83 -1.41
CA LEU A 408 -15.01 -33.52 -1.94
C LEU A 408 -14.60 -33.36 -3.42
N TYR A 409 -13.40 -33.81 -3.77
CA TYR A 409 -12.79 -33.62 -5.09
C TYR A 409 -12.89 -34.84 -6.03
N SER A 410 -13.38 -35.98 -5.57
CA SER A 410 -13.53 -37.20 -6.39
C SER A 410 -14.73 -37.19 -7.33
N ASN A 411 -15.58 -36.16 -7.28
CA ASN A 411 -16.73 -36.03 -8.16
C ASN A 411 -16.29 -35.47 -9.53
N GLY A 412 -15.64 -36.28 -10.35
CA GLY A 412 -15.22 -35.87 -11.70
C GLY A 412 -14.37 -36.92 -12.42
N PRO A 413 -13.96 -36.64 -13.66
CA PRO A 413 -13.01 -37.48 -14.39
C PRO A 413 -11.60 -37.36 -13.78
N LEU A 414 -10.70 -38.22 -14.25
CA LEU A 414 -9.27 -38.14 -14.05
C LEU A 414 -8.60 -37.98 -15.43
N PRO A 415 -7.54 -37.15 -15.57
CA PRO A 415 -7.06 -36.19 -14.58
C PRO A 415 -8.15 -35.17 -14.18
N PRO A 416 -8.05 -34.52 -13.00
CA PRO A 416 -9.08 -33.62 -12.51
C PRO A 416 -9.43 -32.52 -13.53
N THR A 417 -10.72 -32.20 -13.60
CA THR A 417 -11.31 -31.13 -14.42
C THR A 417 -12.27 -30.31 -13.58
N GLN A 418 -12.80 -29.19 -14.09
CA GLN A 418 -13.69 -28.25 -13.40
C GLN A 418 -14.75 -28.95 -12.53
N THR A 419 -15.26 -30.09 -13.00
CA THR A 419 -16.22 -30.96 -12.32
C THR A 419 -15.78 -31.34 -10.91
N ASN A 420 -14.50 -31.68 -10.73
CA ASN A 420 -13.89 -32.06 -9.46
C ASN A 420 -13.92 -30.92 -8.43
N TRP A 421 -13.91 -29.66 -8.88
CA TRP A 421 -13.92 -28.49 -8.00
C TRP A 421 -15.31 -27.86 -7.83
N GLU A 422 -16.34 -28.33 -8.55
CA GLU A 422 -17.71 -27.77 -8.53
C GLU A 422 -18.25 -27.60 -7.10
N ALA A 423 -18.00 -28.59 -6.24
CA ALA A 423 -18.46 -28.55 -4.86
C ALA A 423 -17.90 -27.34 -4.11
N MET A 424 -16.62 -27.07 -4.28
CA MET A 424 -15.95 -25.97 -3.60
C MET A 424 -16.16 -24.62 -4.26
N LEU A 425 -16.22 -24.57 -5.59
CA LEU A 425 -16.61 -23.36 -6.30
C LEU A 425 -18.02 -22.91 -5.86
N ARG A 426 -18.95 -23.85 -5.67
CA ARG A 426 -20.26 -23.55 -5.08
C ARG A 426 -20.19 -23.12 -3.62
N TYR A 427 -19.28 -23.69 -2.82
CA TYR A 427 -19.09 -23.23 -1.44
C TYR A 427 -18.62 -21.78 -1.38
N TYR A 428 -17.72 -21.40 -2.30
CA TYR A 428 -17.11 -20.07 -2.38
C TYR A 428 -17.83 -19.06 -3.29
N GLU A 429 -18.92 -19.46 -3.96
CA GLU A 429 -19.71 -18.60 -4.87
C GLU A 429 -20.07 -17.25 -4.23
N ALA A 430 -20.56 -17.26 -2.98
CA ALA A 430 -20.89 -16.01 -2.28
C ALA A 430 -19.68 -15.07 -2.07
N SER A 431 -18.46 -15.62 -2.01
CA SER A 431 -17.24 -14.82 -1.94
C SER A 431 -16.89 -14.22 -3.30
N ILE A 432 -17.03 -14.99 -4.38
CA ILE A 432 -16.78 -14.51 -5.74
C ILE A 432 -17.83 -13.44 -6.09
N ASP A 433 -19.11 -13.72 -5.89
CA ASP A 433 -20.23 -12.80 -6.07
C ASP A 433 -20.01 -11.46 -5.34
N ALA A 434 -19.53 -11.52 -4.09
CA ALA A 434 -19.33 -10.31 -3.29
C ALA A 434 -18.15 -9.46 -3.78
N LEU A 435 -17.07 -10.08 -4.26
CA LEU A 435 -15.94 -9.35 -4.82
C LEU A 435 -16.28 -8.80 -6.22
N THR A 436 -17.03 -9.55 -7.02
CA THR A 436 -17.62 -9.07 -8.28
C THR A 436 -18.54 -7.88 -8.03
N ALA A 437 -19.43 -7.95 -7.04
CA ALA A 437 -20.32 -6.84 -6.68
C ALA A 437 -19.56 -5.59 -6.20
N TYR A 438 -18.40 -5.76 -5.54
CA TYR A 438 -17.53 -4.65 -5.20
C TYR A 438 -16.97 -3.95 -6.45
N PHE A 439 -16.52 -4.72 -7.44
CA PHE A 439 -16.02 -4.17 -8.70
C PHE A 439 -17.14 -3.47 -9.49
N ASP A 440 -18.29 -4.12 -9.63
CA ASP A 440 -19.48 -3.54 -10.25
C ASP A 440 -19.88 -2.22 -9.55
N ASP A 441 -19.82 -2.14 -8.23
CA ASP A 441 -20.12 -0.92 -7.48
C ASP A 441 -19.18 0.24 -7.85
N ILE A 442 -17.87 -0.03 -7.99
CA ILE A 442 -16.89 0.97 -8.41
C ILE A 442 -17.16 1.46 -9.84
N ALA A 443 -17.52 0.55 -10.76
CA ALA A 443 -17.76 0.90 -12.15
C ALA A 443 -19.10 1.62 -12.37
N ASP A 444 -20.17 1.13 -11.75
CA ASP A 444 -21.55 1.51 -12.08
C ASP A 444 -22.14 2.59 -11.16
N ASN A 445 -21.57 2.81 -9.96
CA ASN A 445 -22.06 3.79 -8.99
C ASN A 445 -21.06 4.94 -8.80
N PRO A 446 -20.92 5.86 -9.78
CA PRO A 446 -19.98 6.97 -9.67
C PRO A 446 -20.33 7.86 -8.48
N ASP A 447 -19.32 8.18 -7.69
CA ASP A 447 -19.50 8.99 -6.50
C ASP A 447 -19.77 10.46 -6.84
N THR A 448 -20.80 11.00 -6.19
CA THR A 448 -21.25 12.40 -6.32
C THR A 448 -21.46 13.07 -4.97
N THR A 449 -21.15 12.36 -3.88
CA THR A 449 -21.37 12.83 -2.51
C THR A 449 -20.07 13.38 -1.97
N ALA A 450 -20.10 14.60 -1.44
CA ALA A 450 -18.92 15.14 -0.79
C ALA A 450 -18.68 14.48 0.57
N PRO A 451 -17.41 14.31 0.99
CA PRO A 451 -17.08 13.82 2.31
C PRO A 451 -17.70 14.66 3.41
N THR A 452 -17.98 14.03 4.56
CA THR A 452 -18.47 14.76 5.74
C THR A 452 -17.45 15.80 6.25
N VAL A 453 -17.94 16.94 6.73
CA VAL A 453 -17.06 18.01 7.24
C VAL A 453 -16.42 17.57 8.57
N PRO A 454 -15.08 17.57 8.71
CA PRO A 454 -14.44 17.22 9.97
C PRO A 454 -14.68 18.28 11.06
N GLU A 455 -14.85 17.86 12.31
CA GLU A 455 -14.92 18.76 13.45
C GLU A 455 -13.51 19.08 13.95
N LEU A 456 -13.03 20.30 13.70
CA LEU A 456 -11.66 20.72 14.00
C LEU A 456 -11.50 21.27 15.43
N GLN A 457 -10.38 20.92 16.05
CA GLN A 457 -9.87 21.49 17.30
C GLN A 457 -8.40 21.90 17.15
N ALA A 458 -8.02 22.97 17.85
CA ALA A 458 -6.62 23.32 18.07
C ALA A 458 -6.21 22.91 19.49
N ASP A 459 -5.22 22.02 19.59
CA ASP A 459 -4.77 21.45 20.86
C ASP A 459 -3.66 22.28 21.50
N TYR A 460 -2.73 22.77 20.67
CA TYR A 460 -1.62 23.58 21.10
C TYR A 460 -1.16 24.52 19.99
N ALA A 461 -0.77 25.74 20.35
CA ALA A 461 -0.19 26.70 19.42
C ALA A 461 1.16 27.19 19.96
N SER A 462 2.17 27.18 19.11
CA SER A 462 3.48 27.79 19.36
C SER A 462 3.57 29.15 18.66
N ASP A 463 4.79 29.67 18.52
CA ASP A 463 5.09 30.85 17.73
C ASP A 463 5.13 30.58 16.21
N ARG A 464 5.23 29.31 15.78
CA ARG A 464 5.43 28.93 14.36
C ARG A 464 4.52 27.81 13.84
N PHE A 465 3.95 27.00 14.73
CA PHE A 465 3.13 25.84 14.38
C PHE A 465 1.93 25.69 15.30
N VAL A 466 0.92 24.97 14.84
CA VAL A 466 -0.26 24.55 15.60
C VAL A 466 -0.39 23.02 15.53
N ASP A 467 -0.64 22.40 16.68
CA ASP A 467 -1.09 21.00 16.77
C ASP A 467 -2.62 20.99 16.71
N LEU A 468 -3.14 20.24 15.73
CA LEU A 468 -4.57 20.15 15.42
C LEU A 468 -5.05 18.72 15.57
N SER A 469 -6.32 18.56 15.96
CA SER A 469 -7.03 17.29 15.93
C SER A 469 -8.46 17.45 15.40
N TRP A 470 -9.03 16.38 14.87
CA TRP A 470 -10.40 16.39 14.33
C TRP A 470 -11.11 15.05 14.42
N THR A 471 -12.42 15.05 14.15
CA THR A 471 -13.20 13.82 13.93
C THR A 471 -13.02 13.29 12.51
N ALA A 472 -12.97 11.96 12.34
CA ALA A 472 -12.86 11.33 11.03
C ALA A 472 -13.97 11.82 10.08
N SER A 473 -13.62 12.06 8.82
CA SER A 473 -14.62 12.13 7.77
C SER A 473 -15.11 10.73 7.42
N ASP A 474 -16.42 10.60 7.25
CA ASP A 474 -17.08 9.37 6.80
C ASP A 474 -17.31 9.44 5.30
N ASP A 475 -16.48 8.74 4.53
CA ASP A 475 -16.54 8.67 3.07
C ASP A 475 -15.80 7.43 2.55
N PRO A 476 -16.42 6.55 1.73
CA PRO A 476 -15.79 5.33 1.21
C PRO A 476 -14.75 5.58 0.11
N ASN A 477 -14.71 6.79 -0.45
CA ASN A 477 -13.79 7.21 -1.52
C ASN A 477 -12.83 8.31 -1.04
N PHE A 478 -12.68 8.47 0.29
CA PHE A 478 -11.84 9.49 0.92
C PHE A 478 -10.43 9.54 0.30
N ALA A 479 -9.97 10.75 -0.05
CA ALA A 479 -8.64 10.97 -0.66
C ALA A 479 -7.74 11.85 0.20
N GLY A 480 -8.29 12.74 1.02
CA GLY A 480 -7.48 13.46 1.99
C GLY A 480 -8.13 14.63 2.70
N TYR A 481 -7.35 15.23 3.59
CA TYR A 481 -7.66 16.47 4.28
C TYR A 481 -6.84 17.65 3.74
N GLU A 482 -7.43 18.84 3.78
CA GLU A 482 -6.75 20.11 3.52
C GLU A 482 -7.07 21.11 4.63
N ILE A 483 -6.02 21.71 5.20
CA ILE A 483 -6.13 22.70 6.27
C ILE A 483 -5.81 24.07 5.71
N ARG A 484 -6.64 25.06 6.05
CA ARG A 484 -6.50 26.46 5.64
C ARG A 484 -6.26 27.33 6.85
N MET A 485 -5.16 28.08 6.84
CA MET A 485 -4.79 29.06 7.87
C MET A 485 -4.82 30.47 7.30
N THR A 486 -5.56 31.37 7.94
CA THR A 486 -5.65 32.78 7.54
C THR A 486 -5.31 33.70 8.72
N PRO A 487 -4.26 34.52 8.63
CA PRO A 487 -3.98 35.56 9.63
C PRO A 487 -5.17 36.53 9.75
N ALA A 488 -5.66 36.73 10.97
CA ALA A 488 -6.78 37.62 11.29
C ALA A 488 -6.32 39.09 11.41
N VAL A 489 -5.53 39.55 10.43
CA VAL A 489 -5.06 40.94 10.31
C VAL A 489 -5.84 41.66 9.22
N ILE A 490 -5.86 43.00 9.23
CA ILE A 490 -6.57 43.81 8.23
C ILE A 490 -5.56 44.69 7.47
N PRO A 491 -5.45 44.55 6.13
CA PRO A 491 -6.14 43.58 5.26
C PRO A 491 -5.59 42.15 5.45
N ALA A 492 -6.44 41.14 5.30
CA ALA A 492 -6.03 39.76 5.45
C ALA A 492 -5.10 39.35 4.28
N PRO A 493 -3.93 38.75 4.56
CA PRO A 493 -3.09 38.16 3.52
C PRO A 493 -3.77 36.92 2.93
N PRO A 494 -3.29 36.40 1.79
CA PRO A 494 -3.73 35.12 1.26
C PRO A 494 -3.61 34.00 2.32
N PRO A 495 -4.54 33.04 2.35
CA PRO A 495 -4.42 31.90 3.24
C PRO A 495 -3.22 31.03 2.88
N VAL A 496 -2.66 30.37 3.89
CA VAL A 496 -1.71 29.27 3.75
C VAL A 496 -2.49 27.96 3.81
N TYR A 497 -2.14 27.02 2.94
CA TYR A 497 -2.71 25.68 2.93
C TYR A 497 -1.68 24.69 3.46
N TRP A 498 -2.18 23.69 4.20
CA TRP A 498 -1.42 22.53 4.66
C TRP A 498 -2.14 21.29 4.16
N SER A 499 -1.44 20.48 3.39
CA SER A 499 -2.01 19.42 2.55
C SER A 499 -1.14 18.17 2.54
N ILE A 500 -1.50 17.20 1.70
CA ILE A 500 -0.75 15.94 1.51
C ILE A 500 0.72 16.20 1.09
N GLU A 501 0.98 17.31 0.39
CA GLU A 501 2.36 17.70 0.02
C GLU A 501 3.21 18.07 1.24
N ASP A 502 2.57 18.56 2.30
CA ASP A 502 3.22 18.98 3.55
C ASP A 502 3.24 17.85 4.59
N ASP A 503 2.19 17.04 4.62
CA ASP A 503 2.02 15.88 5.49
C ASP A 503 1.30 14.76 4.75
N THR A 504 2.06 13.77 4.30
CA THR A 504 1.54 12.65 3.51
C THR A 504 0.53 11.79 4.28
N THR A 505 0.48 11.87 5.60
CA THR A 505 -0.49 11.09 6.40
C THR A 505 -1.92 11.60 6.23
N LEU A 506 -2.11 12.82 5.71
CA LEU A 506 -3.42 13.42 5.49
C LEU A 506 -4.27 12.72 4.42
N VAL A 507 -3.70 11.75 3.69
CA VAL A 507 -4.47 10.85 2.80
C VAL A 507 -5.32 9.83 3.57
N GLY A 508 -5.00 9.60 4.85
CA GLY A 508 -5.68 8.59 5.66
C GLY A 508 -6.96 9.08 6.30
N ALA A 509 -8.09 8.41 6.04
CA ALA A 509 -9.38 8.73 6.67
C ALA A 509 -9.31 8.68 8.21
N ARG A 510 -8.43 7.82 8.74
CA ARG A 510 -8.17 7.62 10.18
C ARG A 510 -7.02 8.48 10.73
N THR A 511 -6.41 9.33 9.91
CA THR A 511 -5.48 10.37 10.39
C THR A 511 -6.31 11.49 11.01
N LEU A 512 -6.25 11.63 12.33
CA LEU A 512 -7.10 12.53 13.11
C LEU A 512 -6.35 13.69 13.76
N SER A 513 -5.08 13.87 13.39
CA SER A 513 -4.25 14.95 13.93
C SER A 513 -3.09 15.25 13.00
N THR A 514 -2.64 16.50 13.00
CA THR A 514 -1.38 16.90 12.37
C THR A 514 -0.76 18.09 13.09
N ARG A 515 0.53 18.29 12.87
CA ARG A 515 1.22 19.55 13.19
C ARG A 515 1.34 20.36 11.92
N SER A 516 0.64 21.49 11.88
CA SER A 516 0.68 22.41 10.75
C SER A 516 1.58 23.62 11.05
N TYR A 517 2.41 24.03 10.08
CA TYR A 517 3.35 25.14 10.22
C TYR A 517 2.88 26.39 9.45
N GLY A 518 3.47 27.54 9.77
CA GLY A 518 3.16 28.80 9.09
C GLY A 518 2.44 29.82 9.96
N LEU A 519 2.40 29.59 11.28
CA LEU A 519 2.00 30.65 12.21
C LEU A 519 3.04 31.77 12.21
N HIS A 520 2.53 32.98 12.43
CA HIS A 520 3.33 34.18 12.65
C HIS A 520 3.27 34.55 14.15
N PRO A 521 4.41 34.72 14.83
CA PRO A 521 4.45 35.04 16.26
C PRO A 521 3.57 36.26 16.59
N GLY A 522 2.84 36.17 17.71
CA GLY A 522 1.98 37.26 18.20
C GLY A 522 0.74 37.56 17.36
N GLN A 523 0.48 36.81 16.28
CA GLN A 523 -0.69 37.00 15.44
C GLN A 523 -1.81 36.02 15.77
N VAL A 524 -3.05 36.47 15.56
CA VAL A 524 -4.24 35.62 15.57
C VAL A 524 -4.42 35.01 14.18
N HIS A 525 -4.72 33.72 14.14
CA HIS A 525 -5.01 32.95 12.93
C HIS A 525 -6.39 32.30 13.02
N MET A 526 -7.09 32.25 11.89
CA MET A 526 -8.30 31.46 11.72
C MET A 526 -7.94 30.20 10.95
N VAL A 527 -8.18 29.04 11.56
CA VAL A 527 -7.83 27.74 11.00
C VAL A 527 -9.10 26.95 10.71
N SER A 528 -9.24 26.42 9.50
CA SER A 528 -10.33 25.52 9.10
C SER A 528 -9.78 24.29 8.40
N ILE A 529 -10.52 23.19 8.41
CA ILE A 529 -10.19 21.95 7.69
C ILE A 529 -11.33 21.57 6.76
N ARG A 530 -11.04 20.86 5.68
CA ARG A 530 -12.02 20.19 4.81
C ARG A 530 -11.50 18.83 4.39
N ALA A 531 -12.40 17.98 3.92
CA ALA A 531 -12.09 16.68 3.32
C ALA A 531 -12.45 16.68 1.83
N PHE A 532 -11.80 15.82 1.06
CA PHE A 532 -12.08 15.57 -0.35
C PHE A 532 -11.87 14.08 -0.69
N ASP A 533 -12.49 13.63 -1.77
CA ASP A 533 -12.46 12.24 -2.24
C ASP A 533 -11.77 12.08 -3.60
N PHE A 534 -11.62 10.83 -4.05
CA PHE A 534 -11.04 10.49 -5.35
C PHE A 534 -11.95 10.81 -6.54
N ALA A 535 -13.25 11.05 -6.31
CA ALA A 535 -14.19 11.51 -7.33
C ALA A 535 -14.13 13.04 -7.55
N GLY A 536 -13.37 13.76 -6.72
CA GLY A 536 -13.20 15.21 -6.79
C GLY A 536 -14.30 16.00 -6.07
N ASN A 537 -15.15 15.35 -5.27
CA ASN A 537 -16.07 16.05 -4.39
C ASN A 537 -15.32 16.60 -3.18
N VAL A 538 -15.75 17.76 -2.69
CA VAL A 538 -15.04 18.49 -1.64
C VAL A 538 -16.04 19.00 -0.62
N SER A 539 -15.79 18.71 0.65
CA SER A 539 -16.60 19.22 1.75
C SER A 539 -16.48 20.74 1.87
N PRO A 540 -17.49 21.44 2.43
CA PRO A 540 -17.27 22.77 2.98
C PRO A 540 -16.14 22.75 4.01
N PHE A 541 -15.48 23.90 4.20
CA PHE A 541 -14.58 24.08 5.34
C PHE A 541 -15.35 24.02 6.66
N SER A 542 -14.73 23.44 7.68
CA SER A 542 -15.20 23.47 9.05
C SER A 542 -15.34 24.92 9.57
N PRO A 543 -16.18 25.15 10.59
CA PRO A 543 -16.16 26.39 11.34
C PRO A 543 -14.73 26.71 11.80
N PRO A 544 -14.22 27.94 11.60
CA PRO A 544 -12.84 28.24 11.91
C PRO A 544 -12.59 28.20 13.42
N VAL A 545 -11.49 27.58 13.83
CA VAL A 545 -10.94 27.73 15.17
C VAL A 545 -9.99 28.92 15.21
N THR A 546 -10.10 29.73 16.26
CA THR A 546 -9.21 30.87 16.47
C THR A 546 -7.98 30.43 17.23
N VAL A 547 -6.80 30.64 16.63
CA VAL A 547 -5.50 30.30 17.21
C VAL A 547 -4.73 31.58 17.47
N VAL A 548 -4.19 31.76 18.67
CA VAL A 548 -3.26 32.86 18.98
C VAL A 548 -1.86 32.26 19.00
N ALA A 549 -1.02 32.63 18.04
CA ALA A 549 0.37 32.20 18.01
C ALA A 549 1.11 32.83 19.19
N LEU A 550 1.88 32.02 19.92
CA LEU A 550 2.73 32.55 20.98
C LEU A 550 3.70 33.56 20.38
N ASP A 551 3.98 34.62 21.12
CA ASP A 551 5.06 35.52 20.74
C ASP A 551 6.27 35.24 21.61
N THR A 552 7.14 34.36 21.13
CA THR A 552 8.43 34.05 21.77
C THR A 552 9.55 34.95 21.25
N THR A 553 9.25 35.93 20.39
CA THR A 553 10.19 37.02 20.09
C THR A 553 10.14 38.11 21.14
N LEU A 554 9.07 38.18 21.95
CA LEU A 554 9.05 39.04 23.13
C LEU A 554 10.15 38.62 24.11
N PRO A 555 11.00 39.55 24.56
CA PRO A 555 12.00 39.28 25.57
C PRO A 555 11.36 38.82 26.89
N GLU A 556 11.84 37.74 27.50
CA GLU A 556 11.47 37.36 28.86
C GLU A 556 12.38 38.04 29.89
N LEU A 557 11.81 38.54 30.98
CA LEU A 557 12.54 39.29 32.01
C LEU A 557 12.52 38.59 33.38
N GLN A 558 13.71 38.40 33.97
CA GLN A 558 13.86 37.96 35.35
C GLN A 558 14.58 39.03 36.17
N HIS A 559 13.87 39.63 37.13
CA HIS A 559 14.48 40.57 38.05
C HIS A 559 15.32 39.84 39.12
N LEU A 560 16.61 40.17 39.22
CA LEU A 560 17.53 39.56 40.19
C LEU A 560 17.64 40.34 41.52
N GLY A 561 16.89 41.43 41.67
CA GLY A 561 16.97 42.30 42.85
C GLY A 561 17.99 43.43 42.72
N ILE A 562 17.94 44.37 43.67
CA ILE A 562 18.93 45.44 43.81
C ILE A 562 20.13 44.89 44.58
N VAL A 563 21.33 44.95 44.00
CA VAL A 563 22.57 44.53 44.69
C VAL A 563 23.23 45.76 45.31
N SER A 564 22.81 46.18 46.50
CA SER A 564 23.52 47.24 47.25
C SER A 564 24.75 46.65 47.95
N ARG A 565 25.88 46.52 47.25
CA ARG A 565 27.19 46.31 47.91
C ARG A 565 28.01 47.60 48.06
N TYR A 566 27.43 48.75 47.73
CA TYR A 566 28.03 50.07 47.91
C TYR A 566 27.36 50.80 49.09
N PRO A 567 28.10 51.68 49.81
CA PRO A 567 27.61 52.30 51.05
C PRO A 567 26.30 53.07 50.82
N LEU A 568 25.49 53.16 51.88
CA LEU A 568 24.11 53.69 51.99
C LEU A 568 23.84 55.07 51.34
N HIS A 569 24.83 55.72 50.73
CA HIS A 569 24.79 57.09 50.20
C HIS A 569 24.92 57.15 48.66
N ALA A 570 25.22 56.03 47.99
CA ALA A 570 25.41 56.00 46.55
C ALA A 570 24.07 55.83 45.80
N TRP A 571 23.24 56.86 45.89
CA TRP A 571 22.19 57.09 44.91
C TRP A 571 22.83 57.69 43.66
N PRO A 572 22.50 57.23 42.44
CA PRO A 572 21.40 56.33 42.05
C PRO A 572 21.70 54.81 42.18
N PRO A 573 20.65 53.96 42.36
CA PRO A 573 20.80 52.53 42.61
C PRO A 573 21.40 51.79 41.40
N TYR A 574 22.21 50.77 41.69
CA TYR A 574 22.69 49.82 40.67
C TYR A 574 21.63 48.74 40.47
N LEU A 575 21.07 48.66 39.26
CA LEU A 575 20.06 47.68 38.89
C LEU A 575 20.71 46.45 38.25
N ARG A 576 20.16 45.26 38.52
CA ARG A 576 20.49 44.01 37.81
C ARG A 576 19.24 43.24 37.45
N PHE A 577 19.20 42.77 36.22
CA PHE A 577 18.13 41.93 35.70
C PHE A 577 18.70 41.02 34.60
N LEU A 578 18.05 39.89 34.37
CA LEU A 578 18.33 39.02 33.24
C LEU A 578 17.23 39.22 32.20
N VAL A 579 17.62 39.25 30.93
CA VAL A 579 16.69 39.23 29.81
C VAL A 579 17.05 38.08 28.89
N ARG A 580 16.06 37.30 28.50
CA ARG A 580 16.20 36.23 27.51
C ARG A 580 15.42 36.62 26.26
N SER A 581 16.05 36.58 25.10
CA SER A 581 15.42 36.96 23.83
C SER A 581 15.99 36.14 22.67
N ARG A 582 15.16 35.87 21.66
CA ARG A 582 15.58 35.25 20.39
C ARG A 582 16.16 36.22 19.37
N GLU A 583 15.93 37.51 19.53
CA GLU A 583 16.51 38.57 18.69
C GLU A 583 17.60 39.36 19.45
N PRO A 584 18.66 39.85 18.75
CA PRO A 584 19.72 40.61 19.37
C PRO A 584 19.22 41.87 20.10
N LEU A 585 19.41 41.89 21.41
CA LEU A 585 19.09 43.05 22.25
C LEU A 585 20.19 44.09 22.15
N ARG A 586 19.86 45.30 21.69
CA ARG A 586 20.81 46.43 21.65
C ARG A 586 20.95 47.10 23.02
N GLU A 587 19.81 47.41 23.63
CA GLU A 587 19.71 48.02 24.95
C GLU A 587 18.36 47.71 25.60
N VAL A 588 18.29 47.87 26.92
CA VAL A 588 17.05 47.85 27.69
C VAL A 588 16.84 49.23 28.30
N LEU A 589 15.69 49.83 28.02
CA LEU A 589 15.29 51.10 28.60
C LEU A 589 14.62 50.85 29.96
N VAL A 590 15.05 51.59 30.96
CA VAL A 590 14.46 51.56 32.29
C VAL A 590 13.90 52.93 32.57
N ARG A 591 12.60 52.99 32.85
CA ARG A 591 11.88 54.22 33.20
C ARG A 591 11.69 54.28 34.70
N LEU A 592 12.32 55.24 35.36
CA LEU A 592 12.16 55.52 36.78
C LEU A 592 11.07 56.58 36.95
N HIS A 593 10.06 56.23 37.76
CA HIS A 593 9.06 57.17 38.26
C HIS A 593 9.41 57.55 39.70
N PRO A 594 10.09 58.69 39.90
CA PRO A 594 10.40 59.15 41.23
C PRO A 594 9.10 59.56 41.96
N PRO A 595 9.10 59.54 43.31
CA PRO A 595 7.94 59.96 44.10
C PRO A 595 7.57 61.43 43.88
N THR A 596 8.57 62.27 43.58
CA THR A 596 8.41 63.68 43.21
C THR A 596 9.42 64.04 42.12
N GLY A 597 8.96 64.54 40.97
CA GLY A 597 9.81 64.91 39.83
C GLY A 597 9.28 64.35 38.50
N PRO A 598 9.90 64.71 37.37
CA PRO A 598 9.59 64.10 36.08
C PRO A 598 10.06 62.64 36.02
N GLU A 599 9.43 61.84 35.17
CA GLU A 599 9.92 60.49 34.79
C GLU A 599 11.32 60.61 34.16
N GLU A 600 12.22 59.72 34.54
CA GLU A 600 13.57 59.64 33.99
C GLU A 600 13.73 58.30 33.26
N THR A 601 14.41 58.30 32.11
CA THR A 601 14.65 57.09 31.31
C THR A 601 16.14 56.85 31.14
N ALA A 602 16.55 55.59 31.23
CA ALA A 602 17.94 55.18 31.18
C ALA A 602 18.14 53.96 30.30
N SER A 603 19.16 53.98 29.45
CA SER A 603 19.54 52.82 28.64
C SER A 603 20.59 51.97 29.37
N PHE A 604 20.39 50.65 29.34
CA PHE A 604 21.30 49.64 29.87
C PHE A 604 21.74 48.72 28.74
N LEU A 605 23.06 48.61 28.59
CA LEU A 605 23.68 47.68 27.63
C LEU A 605 23.84 46.29 28.26
N PRO A 606 23.82 45.22 27.43
CA PRO A 606 24.07 43.87 27.91
C PRO A 606 25.50 43.77 28.49
N LEU A 607 25.65 43.05 29.60
CA LEU A 607 26.95 42.84 30.26
C LEU A 607 27.75 41.72 29.61
N ASP A 608 27.07 40.76 28.99
CA ASP A 608 27.65 39.65 28.24
C ASP A 608 27.21 39.71 26.77
N PRO A 609 27.97 39.11 25.83
CA PRO A 609 27.52 38.97 24.45
C PRO A 609 26.14 38.31 24.38
N TRP A 610 25.30 38.78 23.47
CA TRP A 610 24.00 38.18 23.26
C TRP A 610 24.14 36.80 22.61
N GLU A 611 23.46 35.80 23.17
CA GLU A 611 23.22 34.49 22.57
C GLU A 611 21.69 34.21 22.56
N PRO A 612 21.14 33.64 21.47
CA PRO A 612 19.71 33.37 21.37
C PRO A 612 19.24 32.42 22.47
N ASP A 613 18.09 32.72 23.09
CA ASP A 613 17.44 31.91 24.14
C ASP A 613 18.26 31.71 25.43
N GLU A 614 19.38 32.42 25.61
CA GLU A 614 20.12 32.48 26.88
C GLU A 614 19.69 33.66 27.76
N TRP A 615 19.86 33.50 29.08
CA TRP A 615 19.64 34.59 30.03
C TRP A 615 20.83 35.55 30.03
N ILE A 616 20.66 36.72 29.39
CA ILE A 616 21.71 37.74 29.30
C ILE A 616 21.59 38.71 30.48
N PRO A 617 22.65 38.91 31.26
CA PRO A 617 22.64 39.88 32.34
C PRO A 617 22.76 41.32 31.83
N PHE A 618 21.95 42.20 32.41
CA PHE A 618 22.02 43.64 32.26
C PHE A 618 22.27 44.27 33.62
N GLY A 619 23.07 45.33 33.66
CA GLY A 619 23.28 46.06 34.90
C GLY A 619 24.06 47.34 34.73
N GLY A 620 23.75 48.32 35.57
CA GLY A 620 24.29 49.67 35.45
C GLY A 620 23.76 50.59 36.53
N HIS A 621 24.30 51.80 36.56
CA HIS A 621 23.76 52.86 37.39
C HIS A 621 22.68 53.60 36.62
N PHE A 622 21.52 53.80 37.25
CA PHE A 622 20.50 54.67 36.70
C PHE A 622 21.05 56.11 36.67
N PRO A 623 21.05 56.87 35.56
CA PRO A 623 21.55 58.23 35.51
C PRO A 623 20.54 59.22 36.13
N ALA A 624 20.33 59.17 37.45
CA ALA A 624 19.49 60.17 38.11
C ALA A 624 20.29 61.40 38.52
N THR A 625 19.73 62.58 38.24
CA THR A 625 20.04 63.82 38.96
C THR A 625 19.44 63.71 40.35
N ALA A 626 20.21 63.21 41.32
CA ALA A 626 19.79 63.19 42.72
C ALA A 626 19.40 64.60 43.18
N GLN A 627 18.12 64.84 43.47
CA GLN A 627 17.75 65.90 44.41
C GLN A 627 17.79 65.28 45.81
N GLU A 628 18.46 65.96 46.75
CA GLU A 628 18.88 65.47 48.08
C GLU A 628 17.75 65.01 49.03
N ASN A 629 16.48 64.89 48.62
CA ASN A 629 15.32 64.76 49.51
C ASN A 629 14.40 63.54 49.25
N TRP A 630 14.92 62.38 48.83
CA TRP A 630 14.12 61.16 48.60
C TRP A 630 14.17 60.14 49.76
N GLU A 631 14.80 60.50 50.88
CA GLU A 631 14.88 59.66 52.08
C GLU A 631 13.46 59.32 52.59
N GLY A 632 13.19 58.04 52.87
CA GLY A 632 11.87 57.58 53.30
C GLY A 632 10.81 57.41 52.20
N GLN A 633 11.11 57.63 50.91
CA GLN A 633 10.13 57.55 49.82
C GLN A 633 10.30 56.30 48.93
N VAL A 634 9.21 55.86 48.30
CA VAL A 634 9.15 54.66 47.46
C VAL A 634 9.18 55.07 45.97
N ALA A 635 10.25 54.70 45.27
CA ALA A 635 10.33 54.87 43.82
C ALA A 635 9.87 53.58 43.09
N ARG A 636 9.28 53.75 41.91
CA ARG A 636 8.83 52.67 41.02
C ARG A 636 9.57 52.78 39.71
N TYR A 637 9.91 51.66 39.09
CA TYR A 637 10.46 51.67 37.75
C TYR A 637 9.78 50.62 36.86
N TRP A 638 9.84 50.86 35.56
CA TRP A 638 9.41 49.93 34.51
C TRP A 638 10.60 49.60 33.62
N LEU A 639 10.57 48.39 33.08
CA LEU A 639 11.58 47.87 32.15
C LEU A 639 10.89 47.78 30.79
N GLU A 640 11.40 48.49 29.80
CA GLU A 640 10.92 48.51 28.43
C GLU A 640 12.10 48.12 27.54
N VAL A 641 11.95 47.06 26.75
CA VAL A 641 12.94 46.74 25.71
C VAL A 641 12.58 47.58 24.49
N GLU A 642 13.58 48.01 23.70
CA GLU A 642 13.41 48.99 22.59
C GLU A 642 12.37 48.60 21.53
N GLU A 643 11.91 47.35 21.50
CA GLU A 643 10.68 46.94 20.83
C GLU A 643 9.55 46.91 21.88
N GLU A 644 8.52 47.75 21.73
CA GLU A 644 7.40 48.07 22.64
C GLU A 644 6.61 46.86 23.25
N SER A 645 7.30 45.91 23.89
CA SER A 645 6.85 44.49 23.92
C SER A 645 6.56 43.92 25.30
N LEU A 646 6.83 44.64 26.39
CA LEU A 646 6.69 44.10 27.74
C LEU A 646 5.52 44.68 28.51
N GLU A 647 4.75 43.79 29.16
CA GLU A 647 3.90 44.20 30.26
C GLU A 647 4.77 44.85 31.35
N PRO A 648 4.40 46.04 31.83
CA PRO A 648 5.28 46.79 32.71
C PRO A 648 5.48 46.07 34.07
N HIS A 649 6.69 45.56 34.34
CA HIS A 649 7.02 44.94 35.62
C HIS A 649 7.21 46.01 36.71
N LEU A 650 6.20 46.17 37.57
CA LEU A 650 6.26 47.12 38.68
C LEU A 650 7.14 46.58 39.81
N VAL A 651 8.33 47.15 39.97
CA VAL A 651 9.17 46.89 41.16
C VAL A 651 9.16 48.11 42.06
N THR A 652 8.91 47.87 43.35
CA THR A 652 8.80 48.89 44.38
C THR A 652 10.07 48.91 45.22
N ILE A 653 10.75 50.06 45.31
CA ILE A 653 11.91 50.22 46.21
C ILE A 653 11.38 50.66 47.59
N PRO A 654 11.65 49.92 48.68
CA PRO A 654 11.20 50.32 50.01
C PRO A 654 11.86 51.62 50.49
N SER A 655 11.18 52.34 51.39
CA SER A 655 11.68 53.56 52.03
C SER A 655 12.97 53.29 52.82
N PHE A 656 14.05 54.02 52.52
CA PHE A 656 15.29 53.96 53.29
C PHE A 656 15.12 54.75 54.59
N ASP A 657 14.96 54.06 55.73
CA ASP A 657 15.07 54.65 57.06
C ASP A 657 16.55 54.72 57.46
N GLY A 658 17.05 55.94 57.63
CA GLY A 658 18.44 56.21 58.00
C GLY A 658 18.85 55.52 59.30
N TYR A 659 19.91 54.71 59.23
CA TYR A 659 20.67 54.29 60.41
C TYR A 659 21.90 55.21 60.57
N PRO A 660 22.17 55.75 61.78
CA PRO A 660 23.28 56.66 61.98
C PRO A 660 24.63 55.92 61.89
N LEU A 661 25.56 56.57 61.18
CA LEU A 661 26.98 56.20 61.12
C LEU A 661 27.62 56.27 62.52
N THR A 662 28.16 55.16 63.01
CA THR A 662 29.26 55.17 63.98
C THR A 662 30.55 54.81 63.27
N LEU A 663 31.53 55.71 63.39
CA LEU A 663 32.85 55.82 62.75
C LEU A 663 33.60 54.51 62.49
#